data_AF-A0A7Y5LKQ2-F1
#
_entry.id   AF-A0A7Y5LKQ2-F1
#
_cell.length_a   1.000
_cell.length_b   1.000
_cell.length_c   1.000
_cell.angle_alpha   90.00
_cell.angle_beta   90.00
_cell.angle_gamma   90.00
#
_symmetry.space_group_name_H-M   'P 1'
#
loop_
_entity.id
_entity.type
_entity.pdbx_description
1 polymer ?
#
loop_
_entity_poly.entity_id
_entity_poly.type
_entity_poly.pdbx_seq_one_letter_code
_entity_poly.pdbx_strand_id
1 'polypeptide(L)'
;MTKLFFLIIALLNVNLAQSISLPVVQPGFGVSPYKNEQIRKIAFVPDVTATLNLPSPQSFVPTKPTIITFYALPNGNTTDHTVGKILQTGDDWHYDIQHIGAQTRFVREKDTSRNYITIYLENAQKSWPAWRSQYPNNATIINSIIDTLRNMFGTTGTTVHLSGHSGGGSFIFGYLNSVTAIPSFIKRITFLDSNYGYDDSYGPKFVNWLNSSAENYLCVLAYNDSVALYNGQPIVSPTGGTWYRSKMMQRYLANHYTFQESVDTVFIKYWTANGRIRFFLKQNPLRIILHTVQVELNGFIQCTFSGSENEGIGYTYYGQRAYSSLIQPHVYYPRGINIPPRPPGSMTGSQFMNFVMNMTFAQREAEILKELNKGNIPQFMRSAKRINTTFNDAQGRSYSVGYDVLPDYLAIGSDSDYCRIPMGPLTAQRIADFYGATMPTSKLVDNIYLKSELKLAPVTYAPVGNQNELVPKFIEHNNAIENQRISAGAPLGTLIGGTKKDVVISNKITDPARPNHVCIYGWHSLNGQPIQPLTNIHVNTYVDYSHGVRYINNQVTLDTSLVDIRLILQDPLKYAIFSNESGPMVQPSYLSDTSRPAVPKSFGIRSHPGGSIRLDVPSDSNVTKYRVLYGKSGTAFTDTVELTPQNLILSGLESDSLYFFKIASNNANGYSVNSELLAATAGISSSNKSLIVHAFDRATTGNGYDFIRFIAKGIHLSGGKIESCSNEAVTSGTFNLNDFDRVYWILGDESTVDETFNTTEQIKVISYLRSGGNFFVSGSEIGWDLDSKGTTADKEFIRSYLKCYFVADAPNNTAGSIYRAEGVNEINWQGLVTHWFDDGTHGTINVRWPDVLRPINGGTGFMKYYGYDTLNGFAGIYFSGIFPGGTVPGSVIVLGYPIETVYPEITRNYLMSKISVFFDNISPVRESQTQSGVDYQLMQNFPNPFNYSTSIKYELKEDASVSLMIYNSLGEIIYNSGEAAKHRGRHELEVKMDEYPSGVYFYQIKANAIGNKDFFVSTKKMLLVK
;
A
#
# COMPACT_ATOMS: atom_id res chain seq x y z
N MET A 1 52.22 -17.45 47.13
CA MET A 1 50.96 -16.77 47.51
C MET A 1 50.73 -15.41 46.82
N THR A 2 51.68 -14.88 46.02
CA THR A 2 51.54 -13.56 45.35
C THR A 2 51.02 -13.63 43.90
N LYS A 3 50.87 -14.82 43.31
CA LYS A 3 50.29 -15.01 41.95
C LYS A 3 48.78 -15.26 41.95
N LEU A 4 48.18 -15.61 43.09
CA LEU A 4 46.73 -15.83 43.19
C LEU A 4 45.95 -14.53 43.46
N PHE A 5 46.60 -13.52 44.03
CA PHE A 5 46.00 -12.22 44.33
C PHE A 5 45.87 -11.31 43.08
N PHE A 6 46.77 -11.44 42.11
CA PHE A 6 46.68 -10.70 40.83
C PHE A 6 45.66 -11.28 39.85
N LEU A 7 45.35 -12.58 39.92
CA LEU A 7 44.31 -13.18 39.08
C LEU A 7 42.89 -12.82 39.54
N ILE A 8 42.70 -12.62 40.85
CA ILE A 8 41.40 -12.26 41.43
C ILE A 8 41.06 -10.77 41.20
N ILE A 9 42.06 -9.87 41.14
CA ILE A 9 41.84 -8.45 40.81
C ILE A 9 41.64 -8.22 39.30
N ALA A 10 42.19 -9.10 38.44
CA ALA A 10 41.94 -9.07 37.00
C ALA A 10 40.57 -9.66 36.60
N LEU A 11 40.01 -10.57 37.41
CA LEU A 11 38.67 -11.16 37.18
C LEU A 11 37.52 -10.33 37.80
N LEU A 12 37.82 -9.34 38.64
CA LEU A 12 36.82 -8.42 39.23
C LEU A 12 36.67 -7.08 38.48
N ASN A 13 37.44 -6.85 37.42
CA ASN A 13 37.35 -5.64 36.57
C ASN A 13 36.91 -5.92 35.12
N VAL A 14 36.34 -7.10 34.84
CA VAL A 14 35.63 -7.38 33.58
C VAL A 14 34.13 -7.30 33.84
N ASN A 15 33.67 -6.12 34.26
CA ASN A 15 32.29 -5.68 34.12
C ASN A 15 32.33 -4.20 33.71
N LEU A 16 33.07 -3.91 32.63
CA LEU A 16 32.84 -2.70 31.86
C LEU A 16 31.51 -2.91 31.15
N ALA A 17 30.49 -2.26 31.68
CA ALA A 17 29.16 -2.15 31.13
C ALA A 17 29.24 -1.96 29.60
N GLN A 18 28.96 -3.01 28.84
CA GLN A 18 28.31 -2.81 27.56
C GLN A 18 26.93 -2.28 27.92
N SER A 19 26.80 -0.95 27.99
CA SER A 19 25.49 -0.33 27.96
C SER A 19 24.84 -0.84 26.68
N ILE A 20 23.79 -1.65 26.84
CA ILE A 20 22.92 -2.03 25.74
C ILE A 20 22.24 -0.74 25.32
N SER A 21 22.91 0.03 24.45
CA SER A 21 22.34 1.26 23.94
C SER A 21 21.13 0.88 23.11
N LEU A 22 19.98 1.48 23.42
CA LEU A 22 18.79 1.12 22.69
C LEU A 22 18.94 1.53 21.22
N PRO A 23 18.38 0.73 20.31
CA PRO A 23 18.51 0.94 18.88
C PRO A 23 17.94 2.31 18.50
N VAL A 24 18.74 3.10 17.78
CA VAL A 24 18.43 4.49 17.44
C VAL A 24 17.89 4.59 16.01
N VAL A 25 16.69 5.14 15.88
CA VAL A 25 16.08 5.50 14.59
C VAL A 25 16.66 6.83 14.12
N GLN A 26 17.14 6.88 12.89
CA GLN A 26 17.70 8.09 12.30
C GLN A 26 16.61 9.18 12.14
N PRO A 27 16.96 10.46 12.30
CA PRO A 27 15.99 11.55 12.21
C PRO A 27 15.11 11.54 10.94
N GLY A 28 13.80 11.47 11.16
CA GLY A 28 12.79 11.45 10.10
C GLY A 28 12.65 10.12 9.34
N PHE A 29 13.32 9.05 9.78
CA PHE A 29 13.14 7.70 9.23
C PHE A 29 12.04 6.95 9.99
N GLY A 30 11.26 6.15 9.26
CA GLY A 30 10.37 5.14 9.85
C GLY A 30 11.02 3.76 9.84
N VAL A 31 10.59 2.87 10.73
CA VAL A 31 11.10 1.50 10.85
C VAL A 31 10.16 0.51 10.15
N SER A 32 10.69 -0.20 9.16
CA SER A 32 9.97 -1.22 8.39
C SER A 32 9.72 -2.46 9.26
N PRO A 33 8.54 -3.10 9.20
CA PRO A 33 8.31 -4.37 9.89
C PRO A 33 9.20 -5.50 9.34
N TYR A 34 9.71 -5.36 8.11
CA TYR A 34 10.62 -6.33 7.52
C TYR A 34 12.07 -5.97 7.86
N LYS A 35 12.73 -6.85 8.64
CA LYS A 35 14.14 -6.72 9.09
C LYS A 35 14.45 -5.40 9.84
N ASN A 36 13.44 -4.68 10.31
CA ASN A 36 13.58 -3.39 11.01
C ASN A 36 14.37 -2.33 10.21
N GLU A 37 14.39 -2.41 8.89
CA GLU A 37 15.12 -1.44 8.06
C GLU A 37 14.55 -0.04 8.19
N GLN A 38 15.40 0.98 8.11
CA GLN A 38 14.98 2.36 8.26
C GLN A 38 14.72 2.96 6.88
N ILE A 39 13.50 3.46 6.66
CA ILE A 39 13.07 3.99 5.36
C ILE A 39 12.70 5.47 5.50
N ARG A 40 13.11 6.27 4.52
CA ARG A 40 12.65 7.66 4.38
C ARG A 40 12.49 8.01 2.91
N LYS A 41 11.38 8.67 2.58
CA LYS A 41 11.11 9.20 1.24
C LYS A 41 11.29 10.72 1.25
N ILE A 42 12.03 11.24 0.27
CA ILE A 42 12.31 12.66 0.11
C ILE A 42 12.00 13.06 -1.32
N ALA A 43 11.16 14.08 -1.51
CA ALA A 43 10.88 14.65 -2.81
C ALA A 43 11.83 15.83 -3.10
N PHE A 44 12.25 15.93 -4.36
CA PHE A 44 13.08 16.99 -4.92
C PHE A 44 12.35 17.61 -6.11
N VAL A 45 12.57 18.91 -6.32
CA VAL A 45 11.97 19.64 -7.44
C VAL A 45 12.95 19.72 -8.61
N PRO A 46 12.52 19.46 -9.86
CA PRO A 46 11.20 19.02 -10.28
C PRO A 46 11.04 17.48 -10.26
N ASP A 47 9.98 17.01 -9.61
CA ASP A 47 9.41 15.66 -9.73
C ASP A 47 10.36 14.47 -9.59
N VAL A 48 11.43 14.60 -8.79
CA VAL A 48 12.32 13.49 -8.43
C VAL A 48 12.01 13.04 -7.01
N THR A 49 11.96 11.73 -6.78
CA THR A 49 11.82 11.16 -5.46
C THR A 49 12.99 10.25 -5.14
N ALA A 50 13.59 10.48 -3.97
CA ALA A 50 14.59 9.60 -3.38
C ALA A 50 13.96 8.78 -2.25
N THR A 51 14.05 7.46 -2.35
CA THR A 51 13.71 6.55 -1.25
C THR A 51 15.00 6.00 -0.67
N LEU A 52 15.28 6.35 0.58
CA LEU A 52 16.47 5.95 1.31
C LEU A 52 16.15 4.69 2.12
N ASN A 53 16.94 3.64 1.94
CA ASN A 53 16.88 2.40 2.70
C ASN A 53 18.18 2.23 3.50
N LEU A 54 18.07 2.30 4.82
CA LEU A 54 19.16 2.16 5.79
C LEU A 54 19.11 0.79 6.48
N PRO A 55 20.25 0.32 7.03
CA PRO A 55 20.25 -0.81 7.97
C PRO A 55 19.31 -0.56 9.14
N SER A 56 18.96 -1.62 9.86
CA SER A 56 18.14 -1.50 11.07
C SER A 56 18.78 -0.59 12.13
N PRO A 57 17.99 0.01 13.04
CA PRO A 57 18.53 0.77 14.17
C PRO A 57 19.59 0.02 14.99
N GLN A 58 19.52 -1.31 15.03
CA GLN A 58 20.46 -2.18 15.73
C GLN A 58 21.77 -2.36 14.95
N SER A 59 21.70 -2.36 13.62
CA SER A 59 22.84 -2.64 12.75
C SER A 59 23.57 -1.38 12.28
N PHE A 60 22.89 -0.23 12.27
CA PHE A 60 23.47 1.06 11.87
C PHE A 60 24.35 1.62 12.99
N VAL A 61 25.65 1.72 12.75
CA VAL A 61 26.62 2.23 13.73
C VAL A 61 27.24 3.51 13.16
N PRO A 62 26.91 4.71 13.68
CA PRO A 62 27.34 5.98 13.08
C PRO A 62 28.85 6.16 12.90
N THR A 63 29.68 5.45 13.69
CA THR A 63 31.14 5.51 13.60
C THR A 63 31.74 4.60 12.52
N LYS A 64 30.96 3.67 11.95
CA LYS A 64 31.43 2.83 10.84
C LYS A 64 31.50 3.64 9.54
N PRO A 65 32.45 3.33 8.64
CA PRO A 65 32.44 3.86 7.29
C PRO A 65 31.07 3.63 6.64
N THR A 66 30.54 4.67 5.97
CA THR A 66 29.21 4.63 5.37
C THR A 66 29.33 4.66 3.86
N ILE A 67 28.73 3.68 3.19
CA ILE A 67 28.65 3.58 1.73
C ILE A 67 27.23 3.91 1.31
N ILE A 68 27.08 4.98 0.53
CA ILE A 68 25.80 5.36 -0.07
C ILE A 68 25.81 4.94 -1.53
N THR A 69 24.93 4.01 -1.89
CA THR A 69 24.68 3.62 -3.28
C THR A 69 23.48 4.38 -3.81
N PHE A 70 23.71 5.33 -4.71
CA PHE A 70 22.65 5.93 -5.50
C PHE A 70 22.33 4.97 -6.65
N TYR A 71 21.14 4.38 -6.58
CA TYR A 71 20.62 3.45 -7.57
C TYR A 71 19.52 4.13 -8.39
N ALA A 72 19.89 4.58 -9.60
CA ALA A 72 18.94 5.17 -10.53
C ALA A 72 18.12 4.07 -11.24
N LEU A 73 16.80 4.23 -11.20
CA LEU A 73 15.86 3.20 -11.65
C LEU A 73 15.87 3.00 -13.17
N PRO A 74 15.54 1.78 -13.64
CA PRO A 74 15.30 1.54 -15.07
C PRO A 74 14.01 2.17 -15.56
N ASN A 75 13.91 2.32 -16.89
CA ASN A 75 12.72 2.91 -17.50
C ASN A 75 11.46 2.11 -17.16
N GLY A 76 10.34 2.80 -16.93
CA GLY A 76 9.02 2.20 -16.64
C GLY A 76 8.86 1.63 -15.23
N ASN A 77 9.91 1.62 -14.41
CA ASN A 77 9.87 1.03 -13.07
C ASN A 77 9.65 2.08 -11.98
N THR A 78 8.92 1.69 -10.94
CA THR A 78 8.79 2.45 -9.70
C THR A 78 9.81 1.98 -8.67
N THR A 79 9.95 2.74 -7.57
CA THR A 79 10.72 2.28 -6.40
C THR A 79 10.24 0.91 -5.92
N ASP A 80 8.94 0.69 -5.84
CA ASP A 80 8.31 -0.55 -5.39
C ASP A 80 8.73 -1.75 -6.27
N HIS A 81 8.63 -1.61 -7.59
CA HIS A 81 9.07 -2.64 -8.54
C HIS A 81 10.56 -2.97 -8.37
N THR A 82 11.38 -1.94 -8.11
CA THR A 82 12.83 -2.08 -8.00
C THR A 82 13.27 -2.71 -6.67
N VAL A 83 12.65 -2.30 -5.56
CA VAL A 83 12.85 -2.92 -4.24
C VAL A 83 12.47 -4.40 -4.32
N GLY A 84 11.34 -4.69 -4.99
CA GLY A 84 10.83 -6.03 -5.24
C GLY A 84 10.14 -6.66 -4.04
N LYS A 85 9.25 -7.61 -4.29
CA LYS A 85 8.55 -8.38 -3.25
C LYS A 85 8.19 -9.78 -3.75
N ILE A 86 7.83 -10.65 -2.81
CA ILE A 86 7.21 -11.94 -3.14
C ILE A 86 5.91 -11.68 -3.90
N LEU A 87 5.78 -12.22 -5.11
CA LEU A 87 4.59 -12.05 -5.94
C LEU A 87 3.36 -12.68 -5.27
N GLN A 88 2.27 -11.92 -5.27
CA GLN A 88 0.94 -12.36 -4.93
C GLN A 88 0.04 -12.32 -6.18
N THR A 89 -1.09 -13.01 -6.14
CA THR A 89 -2.03 -13.04 -7.26
C THR A 89 -2.50 -11.62 -7.62
N GLY A 90 -2.30 -11.22 -8.87
CA GLY A 90 -2.67 -9.89 -9.38
C GLY A 90 -1.56 -8.83 -9.28
N ASP A 91 -0.41 -9.18 -8.71
CA ASP A 91 0.77 -8.32 -8.71
C ASP A 91 1.38 -8.18 -10.12
N ASP A 92 1.94 -7.00 -10.37
CA ASP A 92 2.75 -6.74 -11.56
C ASP A 92 4.02 -7.61 -11.53
N TRP A 93 4.37 -8.21 -12.67
CA TRP A 93 5.58 -9.05 -12.81
C TRP A 93 6.88 -8.27 -12.53
N HIS A 94 6.89 -6.94 -12.66
CA HIS A 94 8.05 -6.10 -12.38
C HIS A 94 8.55 -6.22 -10.93
N TYR A 95 7.72 -6.70 -10.00
CA TYR A 95 8.14 -6.94 -8.61
C TYR A 95 9.14 -8.08 -8.45
N ASP A 96 9.23 -9.04 -9.39
CA ASP A 96 10.07 -10.24 -9.25
C ASP A 96 11.42 -10.16 -10.00
N ILE A 97 11.68 -9.08 -10.73
CA ILE A 97 12.81 -9.05 -11.69
C ILE A 97 14.09 -8.38 -11.19
N GLN A 98 14.02 -7.52 -10.17
CA GLN A 98 15.19 -6.77 -9.70
C GLN A 98 15.58 -7.12 -8.25
N HIS A 99 14.63 -7.05 -7.32
CA HIS A 99 14.85 -7.35 -5.91
C HIS A 99 16.04 -6.62 -5.27
N ILE A 100 16.27 -5.35 -5.64
CA ILE A 100 17.41 -4.59 -5.11
C ILE A 100 17.34 -4.49 -3.59
N GLY A 101 16.14 -4.45 -2.99
CA GLY A 101 15.98 -4.51 -1.54
C GLY A 101 16.57 -5.78 -0.92
N ALA A 102 16.29 -6.94 -1.51
CA ALA A 102 16.84 -8.22 -1.05
C ALA A 102 18.36 -8.33 -1.31
N GLN A 103 18.83 -7.84 -2.45
CA GLN A 103 20.26 -7.79 -2.77
C GLN A 103 21.03 -6.86 -1.83
N THR A 104 20.46 -5.72 -1.45
CA THR A 104 21.03 -4.82 -0.42
C THR A 104 21.13 -5.52 0.94
N ARG A 105 20.14 -6.31 1.33
CA ARG A 105 20.20 -7.10 2.57
C ARG A 105 21.30 -8.14 2.52
N PHE A 106 21.44 -8.85 1.40
CA PHE A 106 22.55 -9.78 1.20
C PHE A 106 23.91 -9.08 1.38
N VAL A 107 24.09 -7.91 0.77
CA VAL A 107 25.33 -7.11 0.92
C VAL A 107 25.61 -6.81 2.40
N ARG A 108 24.59 -6.39 3.16
CA ARG A 108 24.72 -6.08 4.60
C ARG A 108 25.02 -7.33 5.45
N GLU A 109 24.51 -8.50 5.08
CA GLU A 109 24.80 -9.75 5.77
C GLU A 109 26.24 -10.23 5.50
N LYS A 110 26.81 -9.90 4.33
CA LYS A 110 28.19 -10.26 3.98
C LYS A 110 29.23 -9.28 4.51
N ASP A 111 28.92 -7.99 4.56
CA ASP A 111 29.83 -6.98 5.12
C ASP A 111 29.17 -6.17 6.24
N THR A 112 29.46 -6.59 7.48
CA THR A 112 29.00 -5.91 8.69
C THR A 112 29.94 -4.79 9.16
N SER A 113 31.08 -4.58 8.49
CA SER A 113 32.09 -3.58 8.90
C SER A 113 31.74 -2.16 8.47
N ARG A 114 30.76 -2.02 7.56
CA ARG A 114 30.34 -0.74 6.95
C ARG A 114 28.82 -0.56 7.06
N ASN A 115 28.36 0.69 7.03
CA ASN A 115 26.93 0.98 6.86
C ASN A 115 26.61 1.06 5.37
N TYR A 116 25.87 0.09 4.83
CA TYR A 116 25.40 0.13 3.44
C TYR A 116 24.02 0.79 3.35
N ILE A 117 23.95 1.93 2.66
CA ILE A 117 22.73 2.67 2.37
C ILE A 117 22.43 2.56 0.88
N THR A 118 21.19 2.21 0.54
CA THR A 118 20.72 2.22 -0.85
C THR A 118 19.69 3.32 -1.02
N ILE A 119 19.90 4.18 -2.01
CA ILE A 119 18.99 5.28 -2.35
C ILE A 119 18.42 4.99 -3.74
N TYR A 120 17.12 4.75 -3.79
CA TYR A 120 16.36 4.57 -5.03
C TYR A 120 15.98 5.94 -5.58
N LEU A 121 16.35 6.23 -6.82
CA LEU A 121 16.08 7.50 -7.48
C LEU A 121 15.08 7.34 -8.63
N GLU A 122 13.87 7.80 -8.38
CA GLU A 122 12.71 7.75 -9.29
C GLU A 122 12.32 9.17 -9.73
N ASN A 123 11.72 9.30 -10.91
CA ASN A 123 11.11 10.56 -11.35
C ASN A 123 9.70 10.29 -11.91
N ALA A 124 8.86 11.33 -11.99
CA ALA A 124 7.47 11.19 -12.45
C ALA A 124 7.32 10.58 -13.86
N GLN A 125 8.31 10.75 -14.74
CA GLN A 125 8.29 10.15 -16.08
C GLN A 125 8.73 8.68 -16.10
N LYS A 126 9.23 8.15 -14.98
CA LYS A 126 9.84 6.82 -14.88
C LYS A 126 10.90 6.59 -15.97
N SER A 127 11.62 7.64 -16.36
CA SER A 127 12.63 7.61 -17.42
C SER A 127 13.63 8.74 -17.26
N TRP A 128 14.86 8.40 -16.85
CA TRP A 128 15.94 9.39 -16.71
C TRP A 128 16.36 10.05 -18.04
N PRO A 129 16.40 9.35 -19.19
CA PRO A 129 16.59 10.01 -20.48
C PRO A 129 15.51 11.04 -20.79
N ALA A 130 14.23 10.68 -20.63
CA ALA A 130 13.14 11.61 -20.88
C ALA A 130 13.19 12.81 -19.92
N TRP A 131 13.48 12.55 -18.64
CA TRP A 131 13.52 13.60 -17.62
C TRP A 131 14.65 14.59 -17.90
N ARG A 132 15.85 14.10 -18.25
CA ARG A 132 16.98 14.97 -18.61
C ARG A 132 16.71 15.79 -19.87
N SER A 133 15.97 15.25 -20.85
CA SER A 133 15.57 15.99 -22.04
C SER A 133 14.55 17.10 -21.74
N GLN A 134 13.69 16.90 -20.73
CA GLN A 134 12.69 17.91 -20.34
C GLN A 134 13.30 19.08 -19.55
N TYR A 135 14.29 18.83 -18.70
CA TYR A 135 14.82 19.84 -17.78
C TYR A 135 16.25 20.27 -18.18
N PRO A 136 16.44 21.47 -18.77
CA PRO A 136 17.77 21.92 -19.22
C PRO A 136 18.81 22.03 -18.11
N ASN A 137 18.38 22.32 -16.87
CA ASN A 137 19.24 22.39 -15.68
C ASN A 137 19.43 21.04 -14.97
N ASN A 138 19.11 19.91 -15.63
CA ASN A 138 19.17 18.56 -15.05
C ASN A 138 20.48 18.24 -14.33
N ALA A 139 21.62 18.64 -14.89
CA ALA A 139 22.94 18.36 -14.34
C ALA A 139 23.11 18.99 -12.93
N THR A 140 22.72 20.26 -12.77
CA THR A 140 22.77 20.96 -11.48
C THR A 140 21.85 20.33 -10.45
N ILE A 141 20.64 19.92 -10.85
CA ILE A 141 19.67 19.26 -9.97
C ILE A 141 20.22 17.90 -9.49
N ILE A 142 20.73 17.08 -10.40
CA ILE A 142 21.33 15.78 -10.09
C ILE A 142 22.48 15.92 -9.09
N ASN A 143 23.36 16.92 -9.29
CA ASN A 143 24.45 17.22 -8.37
C ASN A 143 23.92 17.60 -6.97
N SER A 144 22.95 18.52 -6.92
CA SER A 144 22.33 18.95 -5.67
C SER A 144 21.66 17.81 -4.90
N ILE A 145 21.04 16.85 -5.60
CA ILE A 145 20.46 15.65 -4.98
C ILE A 145 21.54 14.81 -4.30
N ILE A 146 22.63 14.51 -5.02
CA ILE A 146 23.73 13.70 -4.47
C ILE A 146 24.36 14.39 -3.26
N ASP A 147 24.66 15.68 -3.35
CA ASP A 147 25.25 16.45 -2.26
C ASP A 147 24.32 16.51 -1.04
N THR A 148 23.03 16.82 -1.26
CA THR A 148 22.03 16.90 -0.18
C THR A 148 21.92 15.57 0.57
N LEU A 149 21.77 14.47 -0.16
CA LEU A 149 21.56 13.15 0.44
C LEU A 149 22.84 12.59 1.08
N ARG A 150 24.02 12.91 0.53
CA ARG A 150 25.30 12.57 1.17
C ARG A 150 25.48 13.33 2.48
N ASN A 151 25.19 14.63 2.49
CA ASN A 151 25.39 15.49 3.66
C ASN A 151 24.52 15.09 4.86
N MET A 152 23.39 14.40 4.64
CA MET A 152 22.56 13.84 5.71
C MET A 152 23.30 12.86 6.63
N PHE A 153 24.36 12.21 6.14
CA PHE A 153 25.13 11.19 6.88
C PHE A 153 26.52 11.67 7.28
N GLY A 154 26.79 12.97 7.16
CA GLY A 154 28.12 13.54 7.37
C GLY A 154 29.09 13.23 6.22
N THR A 155 30.13 14.05 6.08
CA THR A 155 31.09 13.96 4.96
C THR A 155 32.32 13.10 5.28
N THR A 156 32.66 12.95 6.57
CA THR A 156 33.81 12.18 7.03
C THR A 156 33.47 10.70 7.10
N GLY A 157 34.24 9.85 6.41
CA GLY A 157 33.97 8.40 6.37
C GLY A 157 32.80 7.96 5.49
N THR A 158 32.14 8.91 4.81
CA THR A 158 31.03 8.64 3.88
C THR A 158 31.51 8.66 2.44
N THR A 159 31.40 7.50 1.77
CA THR A 159 31.73 7.31 0.35
C THR A 159 30.49 7.01 -0.47
N VAL A 160 30.58 7.24 -1.78
CA VAL A 160 29.46 7.12 -2.71
C VAL A 160 29.76 6.11 -3.80
N HIS A 161 28.77 5.26 -4.07
CA HIS A 161 28.67 4.40 -5.24
C HIS A 161 27.58 4.93 -6.17
N LEU A 162 27.93 5.14 -7.44
CA LEU A 162 26.96 5.45 -8.49
C LEU A 162 26.60 4.15 -9.21
N SER A 163 25.32 3.82 -9.24
CA SER A 163 24.79 2.63 -9.89
C SER A 163 23.45 2.94 -10.56
N GLY A 164 23.11 2.15 -11.55
CA GLY A 164 21.82 2.27 -12.22
C GLY A 164 21.64 1.15 -13.23
N HIS A 165 20.39 0.75 -13.41
CA HIS A 165 19.99 -0.23 -14.41
C HIS A 165 19.31 0.47 -15.59
N SER A 166 19.59 0.01 -16.81
CA SER A 166 18.94 0.53 -18.02
C SER A 166 19.00 2.06 -18.11
N GLY A 167 17.85 2.72 -18.27
CA GLY A 167 17.63 4.16 -18.18
C GLY A 167 18.40 4.90 -17.09
N GLY A 168 18.61 4.26 -15.94
CA GLY A 168 19.34 4.81 -14.79
C GLY A 168 20.78 5.23 -15.11
N GLY A 169 21.42 4.67 -16.14
CA GLY A 169 22.73 5.14 -16.59
C GLY A 169 22.70 6.59 -17.08
N SER A 170 21.56 7.05 -17.60
CA SER A 170 21.38 8.46 -17.97
C SER A 170 21.50 9.40 -16.77
N PHE A 171 21.09 8.99 -15.57
CA PHE A 171 21.33 9.76 -14.34
C PHE A 171 22.83 9.88 -14.05
N ILE A 172 23.58 8.76 -14.15
CA ILE A 172 25.02 8.73 -13.92
C ILE A 172 25.74 9.68 -14.88
N PHE A 173 25.45 9.62 -16.18
CA PHE A 173 26.05 10.54 -17.16
C PHE A 173 25.60 11.99 -16.93
N GLY A 174 24.37 12.22 -16.47
CA GLY A 174 23.90 13.55 -16.04
C GLY A 174 24.73 14.13 -14.91
N TYR A 175 25.09 13.32 -13.91
CA TYR A 175 26.02 13.71 -12.86
C TYR A 175 27.45 13.95 -13.39
N LEU A 176 27.95 13.06 -14.27
CA LEU A 176 29.28 13.27 -14.87
C LEU A 176 29.35 14.58 -15.66
N ASN A 177 28.24 15.02 -16.26
CA ASN A 177 28.15 16.31 -16.94
C ASN A 177 28.11 17.51 -15.99
N SER A 178 27.66 17.32 -14.74
CA SER A 178 27.61 18.39 -13.74
C SER A 178 28.94 18.69 -13.07
N VAL A 179 29.95 17.84 -13.26
CA VAL A 179 31.26 17.96 -12.62
C VAL A 179 32.39 18.02 -13.64
N THR A 180 33.41 18.83 -13.37
CA THR A 180 34.61 18.91 -14.21
C THR A 180 35.51 17.69 -14.01
N ALA A 181 35.61 17.18 -12.78
CA ALA A 181 36.28 15.94 -12.42
C ALA A 181 35.40 15.13 -11.45
N ILE A 182 35.48 13.81 -11.50
CA ILE A 182 34.74 12.93 -10.59
C ILE A 182 35.30 13.13 -9.17
N PRO A 183 34.48 13.53 -8.18
CA PRO A 183 34.97 13.82 -6.84
C PRO A 183 35.57 12.61 -6.12
N SER A 184 36.53 12.85 -5.24
CA SER A 184 37.28 11.79 -4.52
C SER A 184 36.42 10.93 -3.58
N PHE A 185 35.23 11.41 -3.20
CA PHE A 185 34.27 10.68 -2.39
C PHE A 185 33.47 9.63 -3.19
N ILE A 186 33.44 9.74 -4.53
CA ILE A 186 32.92 8.68 -5.40
C ILE A 186 33.98 7.58 -5.47
N LYS A 187 33.68 6.41 -4.88
CA LYS A 187 34.61 5.26 -4.85
C LYS A 187 34.27 4.16 -5.84
N ARG A 188 33.05 4.18 -6.36
CA ARG A 188 32.60 3.17 -7.33
C ARG A 188 31.63 3.76 -8.33
N ILE A 189 31.85 3.43 -9.60
CA ILE A 189 30.89 3.68 -10.67
C ILE A 189 30.58 2.34 -11.31
N THR A 190 29.30 2.00 -11.35
CA THR A 190 28.83 0.74 -11.90
C THR A 190 27.75 0.98 -12.94
N PHE A 191 27.83 0.25 -14.03
CA PHE A 191 26.80 0.22 -15.06
C PHE A 191 26.23 -1.19 -15.13
N LEU A 192 24.97 -1.35 -14.70
CA LEU A 192 24.21 -2.58 -14.85
C LEU A 192 23.37 -2.45 -16.11
N ASP A 193 23.92 -2.87 -17.24
CA ASP A 193 23.25 -2.80 -18.54
C ASP A 193 22.72 -1.38 -18.85
N SER A 194 23.54 -0.37 -18.55
CA SER A 194 23.11 1.04 -18.49
C SER A 194 24.11 2.05 -19.07
N ASN A 195 25.26 1.61 -19.60
CA ASN A 195 26.29 2.52 -20.12
C ASN A 195 26.07 2.98 -21.57
N TYR A 196 24.86 2.87 -22.13
CA TYR A 196 24.61 3.19 -23.54
C TYR A 196 24.89 4.67 -23.88
N GLY A 197 24.91 5.56 -22.88
CA GLY A 197 25.29 6.97 -23.03
C GLY A 197 26.80 7.25 -23.07
N TYR A 198 27.66 6.23 -23.00
CA TYR A 198 29.11 6.41 -23.04
C TYR A 198 29.60 6.80 -24.45
N ASP A 199 30.51 7.76 -24.50
CA ASP A 199 31.43 7.99 -25.60
C ASP A 199 32.81 8.39 -25.04
N ASP A 200 33.82 8.49 -25.90
CA ASP A 200 35.20 8.70 -25.48
C ASP A 200 35.46 10.09 -24.88
N SER A 201 34.51 11.04 -24.96
CA SER A 201 34.62 12.33 -24.27
C SER A 201 34.60 12.19 -22.74
N TYR A 202 34.00 11.11 -22.21
CA TYR A 202 34.04 10.79 -20.78
C TYR A 202 35.34 10.10 -20.36
N GLY A 203 36.10 9.54 -21.32
CA GLY A 203 37.32 8.77 -21.09
C GLY A 203 38.32 9.45 -20.14
N PRO A 204 38.71 10.72 -20.37
CA PRO A 204 39.65 11.43 -19.50
C PRO A 204 39.17 11.55 -18.04
N LYS A 205 37.86 11.74 -17.81
CA LYS A 205 37.30 11.78 -16.45
C LYS A 205 37.47 10.45 -15.73
N PHE A 206 37.18 9.35 -16.41
CA PHE A 206 37.37 8.01 -15.84
C PHE A 206 38.85 7.71 -15.56
N VAL A 207 39.75 8.02 -16.50
CA VAL A 207 41.19 7.79 -16.31
C VAL A 207 41.74 8.59 -15.13
N ASN A 208 41.44 9.89 -15.08
CA ASN A 208 41.87 10.77 -13.99
C ASN A 208 41.34 10.28 -12.63
N TRP A 209 40.07 9.90 -12.58
CA TRP A 209 39.46 9.36 -11.37
C TRP A 209 40.09 8.05 -10.93
N LEU A 210 40.22 7.06 -11.82
CA LEU A 210 40.80 5.75 -11.50
C LEU A 210 42.27 5.83 -11.05
N ASN A 211 43.02 6.81 -11.56
CA ASN A 211 44.40 7.10 -11.15
C ASN A 211 44.49 7.90 -9.83
N SER A 212 43.46 8.66 -9.47
CA SER A 212 43.47 9.47 -8.25
C SER A 212 43.46 8.65 -6.95
N SER A 213 43.04 7.38 -7.00
CA SER A 213 43.03 6.50 -5.83
C SER A 213 42.96 5.03 -6.22
N ALA A 214 43.71 4.18 -5.50
CA ALA A 214 43.59 2.73 -5.58
C ALA A 214 42.26 2.19 -5.04
N GLU A 215 41.47 3.02 -4.35
CA GLU A 215 40.14 2.67 -3.82
C GLU A 215 39.00 3.01 -4.79
N ASN A 216 39.32 3.37 -6.03
CA ASN A 216 38.32 3.67 -7.07
C ASN A 216 38.11 2.45 -7.98
N TYR A 217 36.84 2.05 -8.13
CA TYR A 217 36.42 0.82 -8.81
C TYR A 217 35.41 1.09 -9.93
N LEU A 218 35.67 0.55 -11.12
CA LEU A 218 34.76 0.59 -12.27
C LEU A 218 34.28 -0.83 -12.59
N CYS A 219 32.95 -1.01 -12.63
CA CYS A 219 32.33 -2.28 -13.03
C CYS A 219 31.29 -2.04 -14.13
N VAL A 220 31.42 -2.77 -15.24
CA VAL A 220 30.47 -2.70 -16.36
C VAL A 220 29.91 -4.09 -16.62
N LEU A 221 28.61 -4.24 -16.43
CA LEU A 221 27.85 -5.44 -16.76
C LEU A 221 26.99 -5.12 -17.98
N ALA A 222 27.06 -5.93 -19.03
CA ALA A 222 26.24 -5.76 -20.22
C ALA A 222 25.99 -7.13 -20.87
N TYR A 223 24.88 -7.28 -21.58
CA TYR A 223 24.70 -8.44 -22.47
C TYR A 223 24.81 -8.01 -23.93
N ASN A 224 24.96 -8.99 -24.83
CA ASN A 224 24.94 -8.74 -26.25
C ASN A 224 23.51 -8.41 -26.73
N ASP A 225 23.11 -7.17 -26.49
CA ASP A 225 21.83 -6.58 -26.90
C ASP A 225 21.79 -6.27 -28.41
N SER A 226 22.96 -6.07 -29.04
CA SER A 226 23.09 -5.79 -30.49
C SER A 226 22.53 -6.90 -31.40
N VAL A 227 22.41 -8.13 -30.89
CA VAL A 227 21.84 -9.27 -31.62
C VAL A 227 20.49 -9.70 -31.10
N ALA A 228 20.00 -9.08 -30.01
CA ALA A 228 18.75 -9.45 -29.36
C ALA A 228 17.55 -9.06 -30.23
N LEU A 229 16.60 -9.98 -30.35
CA LEU A 229 15.42 -9.83 -31.20
C LEU A 229 14.15 -9.80 -30.35
N TYR A 230 13.22 -8.93 -30.72
CA TYR A 230 11.84 -8.93 -30.26
C TYR A 230 10.94 -9.11 -31.48
N ASN A 231 10.13 -10.17 -31.52
CA ASN A 231 9.32 -10.56 -32.69
C ASN A 231 10.14 -10.62 -34.00
N GLY A 232 11.37 -11.14 -33.92
CA GLY A 232 12.29 -11.26 -35.06
C GLY A 232 13.01 -9.96 -35.48
N GLN A 233 12.72 -8.82 -34.83
CA GLN A 233 13.33 -7.53 -35.15
C GLN A 233 14.38 -7.13 -34.09
N PRO A 234 15.52 -6.51 -34.49
CA PRO A 234 16.50 -5.98 -33.55
C PRO A 234 15.90 -4.93 -32.62
N ILE A 235 16.16 -5.05 -31.31
CA ILE A 235 15.65 -4.09 -30.30
C ILE A 235 16.51 -2.83 -30.17
N VAL A 236 17.80 -2.92 -30.54
CA VAL A 236 18.75 -1.82 -30.53
C VAL A 236 19.60 -1.86 -31.79
N SER A 237 20.09 -0.71 -32.22
CA SER A 237 21.03 -0.65 -33.34
C SER A 237 22.37 -1.30 -32.94
N PRO A 238 23.19 -1.76 -33.91
CA PRO A 238 24.48 -2.39 -33.62
C PRO A 238 25.44 -1.56 -32.76
N THR A 239 25.26 -0.23 -32.74
CA THR A 239 26.10 0.73 -32.01
C THR A 239 25.36 1.49 -30.90
N GLY A 240 24.04 1.35 -30.81
CA GLY A 240 23.19 2.06 -29.86
C GLY A 240 23.06 1.36 -28.51
N GLY A 241 23.36 0.06 -28.44
CA GLY A 241 23.26 -0.75 -27.25
C GLY A 241 24.45 -0.67 -26.30
N THR A 242 24.24 -1.19 -25.09
CA THR A 242 25.25 -1.32 -24.03
C THR A 242 26.39 -2.25 -24.42
N TRP A 243 26.15 -3.27 -25.27
CA TRP A 243 27.19 -4.18 -25.76
C TRP A 243 28.31 -3.42 -26.48
N TYR A 244 27.93 -2.58 -27.45
CA TYR A 244 28.87 -1.79 -28.23
C TYR A 244 29.57 -0.75 -27.36
N ARG A 245 28.80 -0.03 -26.53
CA ARG A 245 29.28 1.06 -25.68
C ARG A 245 30.23 0.57 -24.59
N SER A 246 30.00 -0.64 -24.07
CA SER A 246 30.93 -1.32 -23.16
C SER A 246 32.26 -1.66 -23.80
N LYS A 247 32.25 -2.18 -25.04
CA LYS A 247 33.48 -2.47 -25.79
C LYS A 247 34.22 -1.19 -26.17
N MET A 248 33.49 -0.13 -26.52
CA MET A 248 34.08 1.19 -26.77
C MET A 248 34.81 1.71 -25.54
N MET A 249 34.15 1.71 -24.39
CA MET A 249 34.75 2.10 -23.11
C MET A 249 35.97 1.24 -22.75
N GLN A 250 35.86 -0.08 -22.89
CA GLN A 250 36.96 -1.00 -22.59
C GLN A 250 38.18 -0.74 -23.50
N ARG A 251 37.98 -0.52 -24.80
CA ARG A 251 39.05 -0.21 -25.75
C ARG A 251 39.74 1.11 -25.44
N TYR A 252 38.97 2.15 -25.10
CA TYR A 252 39.54 3.43 -24.69
C TYR A 252 40.44 3.25 -23.45
N LEU A 253 39.94 2.55 -22.43
CA LEU A 253 40.69 2.29 -21.20
C LEU A 253 41.90 1.38 -21.42
N ALA A 254 41.88 0.49 -22.41
CA ALA A 254 43.01 -0.38 -22.75
C ALA A 254 44.25 0.41 -23.24
N ASN A 255 44.08 1.65 -23.69
CA ASN A 255 45.20 2.55 -24.00
C ASN A 255 45.93 3.06 -22.75
N HIS A 256 45.32 2.91 -21.57
CA HIS A 256 45.83 3.42 -20.29
C HIS A 256 46.10 2.32 -19.26
N TYR A 257 45.47 1.16 -19.40
CA TYR A 257 45.56 0.05 -18.45
C TYR A 257 45.74 -1.29 -19.16
N THR A 258 46.55 -2.17 -18.57
CA THR A 258 46.70 -3.55 -19.05
C THR A 258 45.55 -4.42 -18.55
N PHE A 259 44.79 -4.99 -19.47
CA PHE A 259 43.70 -5.92 -19.19
C PHE A 259 44.13 -7.38 -19.36
N GLN A 260 43.67 -8.22 -18.46
CA GLN A 260 43.51 -9.65 -18.65
C GLN A 260 42.14 -9.92 -19.28
N GLU A 261 42.03 -10.98 -20.08
CA GLU A 261 40.81 -11.37 -20.78
C GLU A 261 40.52 -12.85 -20.56
N SER A 262 39.23 -13.18 -20.46
CA SER A 262 38.73 -14.55 -20.61
C SER A 262 37.50 -14.55 -21.50
N VAL A 263 37.47 -15.45 -22.47
CA VAL A 263 36.33 -15.65 -23.36
C VAL A 263 35.87 -17.10 -23.25
N ASP A 264 34.62 -17.30 -22.85
CA ASP A 264 33.92 -18.59 -22.87
C ASP A 264 32.58 -18.44 -23.60
N THR A 265 31.81 -19.51 -23.77
CA THR A 265 30.53 -19.48 -24.52
C THR A 265 29.45 -18.60 -23.86
N VAL A 266 29.64 -18.21 -22.60
CA VAL A 266 28.68 -17.46 -21.79
C VAL A 266 29.08 -15.99 -21.68
N PHE A 267 30.36 -15.69 -21.46
CA PHE A 267 30.88 -14.35 -21.17
C PHE A 267 32.18 -14.03 -21.92
N ILE A 268 32.35 -12.75 -22.19
CA ILE A 268 33.64 -12.09 -22.38
C ILE A 268 33.90 -11.28 -21.11
N LYS A 269 35.03 -11.52 -20.44
CA LYS A 269 35.42 -10.78 -19.23
C LYS A 269 36.74 -10.07 -19.46
N TYR A 270 36.81 -8.82 -19.03
CA TYR A 270 38.05 -8.05 -18.97
C TYR A 270 38.28 -7.56 -17.56
N TRP A 271 39.51 -7.67 -17.04
CA TRP A 271 39.85 -7.11 -15.75
C TRP A 271 41.31 -6.65 -15.68
N THR A 272 41.60 -5.63 -14.88
CA THR A 272 42.99 -5.25 -14.57
C THR A 272 43.61 -6.18 -13.52
N ALA A 273 44.94 -6.28 -13.47
CA ALA A 273 45.63 -7.17 -12.52
C ALA A 273 45.29 -6.90 -11.04
N ASN A 274 45.00 -5.65 -10.69
CA ASN A 274 44.53 -5.25 -9.35
C ASN A 274 43.01 -5.42 -9.16
N GLY A 275 42.27 -5.91 -10.16
CA GLY A 275 40.85 -6.19 -10.11
C GLY A 275 39.90 -4.98 -10.06
N ARG A 276 40.42 -3.75 -10.11
CA ARG A 276 39.63 -2.52 -9.90
C ARG A 276 38.77 -2.09 -11.07
N ILE A 277 39.16 -2.45 -12.29
CA ILE A 277 38.39 -2.20 -13.50
C ILE A 277 37.93 -3.55 -14.03
N ARG A 278 36.62 -3.77 -14.13
CA ARG A 278 36.04 -5.04 -14.61
C ARG A 278 34.92 -4.82 -15.61
N PHE A 279 34.91 -5.66 -16.64
CA PHE A 279 33.84 -5.77 -17.61
C PHE A 279 33.36 -7.22 -17.66
N PHE A 280 32.05 -7.43 -17.56
CA PHE A 280 31.41 -8.73 -17.74
C PHE A 280 30.38 -8.59 -18.86
N LEU A 281 30.72 -9.10 -20.05
CA LEU A 281 29.90 -8.97 -21.24
C LEU A 281 29.26 -10.33 -21.58
N LYS A 282 27.98 -10.49 -21.26
CA LYS A 282 27.22 -11.72 -21.48
C LYS A 282 26.96 -11.93 -22.97
N GLN A 283 27.46 -13.04 -23.51
CA GLN A 283 27.16 -13.45 -24.88
C GLN A 283 25.68 -13.87 -25.02
N ASN A 284 25.10 -13.66 -26.21
CA ASN A 284 23.68 -13.91 -26.48
C ASN A 284 23.47 -14.72 -27.78
N PRO A 285 23.96 -15.97 -27.84
CA PRO A 285 23.84 -16.81 -29.05
C PRO A 285 22.36 -17.11 -29.39
N LEU A 286 21.49 -17.09 -28.38
CA LEU A 286 20.05 -17.32 -28.55
C LEU A 286 19.28 -16.08 -29.02
N ARG A 287 19.93 -14.90 -29.08
CA ARG A 287 19.33 -13.64 -29.55
C ARG A 287 18.07 -13.24 -28.77
N ILE A 288 18.01 -13.57 -27.48
CA ILE A 288 16.88 -13.28 -26.59
C ILE A 288 17.10 -12.01 -25.76
N ILE A 289 16.05 -11.48 -25.15
CA ILE A 289 16.14 -10.31 -24.26
C ILE A 289 16.61 -10.78 -22.86
N LEU A 290 17.78 -10.32 -22.42
CA LEU A 290 18.37 -10.66 -21.10
C LEU A 290 18.47 -9.44 -20.17
N HIS A 291 17.79 -8.36 -20.52
CA HIS A 291 17.95 -7.03 -19.93
C HIS A 291 17.79 -7.00 -18.40
N THR A 292 16.81 -7.71 -17.86
CA THR A 292 16.53 -7.80 -16.41
C THR A 292 17.16 -9.03 -15.76
N VAL A 293 17.42 -10.08 -16.54
CA VAL A 293 17.99 -11.36 -16.05
C VAL A 293 19.34 -11.16 -15.37
N GLN A 294 20.18 -10.27 -15.87
CA GLN A 294 21.48 -9.97 -15.24
C GLN A 294 21.32 -9.32 -13.86
N VAL A 295 20.26 -8.53 -13.64
CA VAL A 295 19.96 -7.92 -12.35
C VAL A 295 19.49 -8.98 -11.37
N GLU A 296 18.53 -9.79 -11.81
CA GLU A 296 17.95 -10.92 -11.09
C GLU A 296 19.03 -11.92 -10.62
N LEU A 297 19.98 -12.24 -11.49
CA LEU A 297 21.02 -13.22 -11.18
C LEU A 297 22.24 -12.54 -10.52
N ASN A 298 21.97 -11.87 -9.39
CA ASN A 298 22.94 -11.25 -8.47
C ASN A 298 23.68 -10.02 -9.04
N GLY A 299 23.09 -9.30 -10.01
CA GLY A 299 23.75 -8.19 -10.68
C GLY A 299 24.08 -7.00 -9.79
N PHE A 300 23.19 -6.63 -8.85
CA PHE A 300 23.47 -5.54 -7.91
C PHE A 300 24.52 -5.92 -6.86
N ILE A 301 24.49 -7.17 -6.39
CA ILE A 301 25.53 -7.73 -5.52
C ILE A 301 26.89 -7.68 -6.23
N GLN A 302 26.94 -8.15 -7.49
CA GLN A 302 28.16 -8.12 -8.29
C GLN A 302 28.65 -6.67 -8.51
N CYS A 303 27.78 -5.74 -8.87
CA CYS A 303 28.14 -4.33 -8.97
C CYS A 303 28.75 -3.80 -7.66
N THR A 304 28.16 -4.16 -6.51
CA THR A 304 28.61 -3.66 -5.20
C THR A 304 29.96 -4.23 -4.77
N PHE A 305 30.23 -5.51 -5.03
CA PHE A 305 31.44 -6.19 -4.57
C PHE A 305 32.53 -6.35 -5.63
N SER A 306 32.27 -6.12 -6.92
CA SER A 306 33.27 -6.29 -7.99
C SER A 306 34.62 -5.64 -7.66
N GLY A 307 35.69 -6.41 -7.68
CA GLY A 307 37.06 -6.00 -7.36
C GLY A 307 37.39 -5.94 -5.87
N SER A 308 36.45 -6.16 -4.96
CA SER A 308 36.71 -6.20 -3.52
C SER A 308 36.91 -7.63 -3.00
N GLU A 309 37.34 -7.75 -1.74
CA GLU A 309 37.50 -9.03 -1.05
C GLU A 309 36.20 -9.85 -0.90
N ASN A 310 35.04 -9.21 -1.04
CA ASN A 310 33.73 -9.85 -0.92
C ASN A 310 33.18 -10.36 -2.26
N GLU A 311 33.88 -10.13 -3.38
CA GLU A 311 33.44 -10.62 -4.68
C GLU A 311 33.40 -12.15 -4.71
N GLY A 312 32.26 -12.73 -5.12
CA GLY A 312 32.06 -14.18 -5.22
C GLY A 312 31.85 -14.91 -3.88
N ILE A 313 31.83 -14.20 -2.74
CA ILE A 313 31.63 -14.84 -1.44
C ILE A 313 30.13 -15.08 -1.18
N GLY A 314 29.71 -16.35 -1.31
CA GLY A 314 28.33 -16.77 -1.07
C GLY A 314 27.33 -16.39 -2.17
N TYR A 315 27.80 -15.95 -3.33
CA TYR A 315 27.01 -15.76 -4.53
C TYR A 315 27.87 -16.03 -5.78
N THR A 316 27.23 -16.26 -6.91
CA THR A 316 27.91 -16.29 -8.22
C THR A 316 27.15 -15.38 -9.16
N TYR A 317 27.84 -14.45 -9.82
CA TYR A 317 27.21 -13.59 -10.83
C TYR A 317 26.66 -14.47 -11.97
N TYR A 318 25.39 -14.27 -12.33
CA TYR A 318 24.65 -15.11 -13.28
C TYR A 318 24.39 -16.56 -12.81
N GLY A 319 24.62 -16.85 -11.51
CA GLY A 319 24.21 -18.09 -10.85
C GLY A 319 22.82 -17.98 -10.22
N GLN A 320 22.45 -18.96 -9.37
CA GLN A 320 21.18 -18.92 -8.62
C GLN A 320 21.06 -17.64 -7.77
N ARG A 321 19.83 -17.13 -7.62
CA ARG A 321 19.52 -15.96 -6.78
C ARG A 321 20.01 -16.21 -5.34
N ALA A 322 21.05 -15.50 -4.91
CA ALA A 322 21.67 -15.70 -3.59
C ALA A 322 20.87 -15.08 -2.43
N TYR A 323 19.80 -14.34 -2.76
CA TYR A 323 19.05 -13.49 -1.86
C TYR A 323 17.57 -13.87 -1.73
N SER A 324 17.14 -15.01 -2.31
CA SER A 324 15.72 -15.39 -2.38
C SER A 324 15.02 -15.40 -1.01
N SER A 325 15.72 -15.80 0.06
CA SER A 325 15.20 -15.81 1.43
C SER A 325 15.06 -14.41 2.07
N LEU A 326 15.60 -13.38 1.42
CA LEU A 326 15.63 -11.98 1.88
C LEU A 326 14.63 -11.09 1.12
N ILE A 327 13.81 -11.70 0.24
CA ILE A 327 12.73 -11.02 -0.45
C ILE A 327 11.60 -10.76 0.55
N GLN A 328 11.14 -9.52 0.59
CA GLN A 328 10.08 -9.08 1.49
C GLN A 328 8.69 -9.44 0.95
N PRO A 329 7.71 -9.70 1.82
CA PRO A 329 6.35 -10.01 1.37
C PRO A 329 5.60 -8.78 0.81
N HIS A 330 5.94 -7.57 1.29
CA HIS A 330 5.34 -6.30 0.85
C HIS A 330 6.40 -5.21 0.85
N VAL A 331 6.26 -4.18 0.00
CA VAL A 331 7.06 -2.96 0.08
C VAL A 331 6.48 -2.05 1.17
N TYR A 332 7.33 -1.59 2.09
CA TYR A 332 6.90 -0.83 3.27
C TYR A 332 7.44 0.61 3.22
N TYR A 333 6.56 1.58 3.50
CA TYR A 333 6.90 3.00 3.63
C TYR A 333 6.56 3.53 5.03
N PRO A 334 7.28 3.07 6.06
CA PRO A 334 7.06 3.55 7.41
C PRO A 334 7.34 5.05 7.53
N ARG A 335 6.57 5.74 8.38
CA ARG A 335 6.75 7.16 8.68
C ARG A 335 7.46 7.30 10.02
N GLY A 336 8.46 8.19 10.09
CA GLY A 336 9.10 8.57 11.35
C GLY A 336 8.41 9.77 12.00
N ILE A 337 8.82 10.06 13.24
CA ILE A 337 8.46 11.33 13.90
C ILE A 337 9.10 12.48 13.12
N ASN A 338 8.28 13.37 12.57
CA ASN A 338 8.71 14.42 11.65
C ASN A 338 8.97 15.74 12.39
N ILE A 339 10.15 15.86 12.97
CA ILE A 339 10.59 17.09 13.64
C ILE A 339 11.33 17.97 12.63
N PRO A 340 10.88 19.21 12.35
CA PRO A 340 11.56 20.12 11.42
C PRO A 340 13.00 20.43 11.86
N PRO A 341 13.97 20.59 10.93
CA PRO A 341 15.33 20.98 11.28
C PRO A 341 15.35 22.26 12.11
N ARG A 342 16.25 22.33 13.10
CA ARG A 342 16.39 23.50 13.96
C ARG A 342 16.93 24.67 13.14
N PRO A 343 16.23 25.83 13.08
CA PRO A 343 16.75 26.98 12.36
C PRO A 343 18.06 27.52 12.98
N PRO A 344 18.99 28.03 12.16
CA PRO A 344 20.13 28.79 12.67
C PRO A 344 19.65 29.97 13.52
N GLY A 345 20.32 30.23 14.65
CA GLY A 345 20.01 31.37 15.52
C GLY A 345 18.74 31.25 16.37
N SER A 346 18.06 30.09 16.43
CA SER A 346 16.95 29.91 17.38
C SER A 346 17.40 30.07 18.84
N MET A 347 16.48 30.42 19.74
CA MET A 347 16.77 30.62 21.17
C MET A 347 17.32 29.34 21.80
N THR A 348 18.23 29.49 22.76
CA THR A 348 18.61 28.40 23.66
C THR A 348 17.52 28.14 24.71
N GLY A 349 17.61 27.03 25.45
CA GLY A 349 16.65 26.71 26.50
C GLY A 349 16.59 27.79 27.58
N SER A 350 17.75 28.25 28.04
CA SER A 350 17.85 29.33 29.02
C SER A 350 17.29 30.66 28.50
N GLN A 351 17.56 31.01 27.24
CA GLN A 351 16.99 32.21 26.62
C GLN A 351 15.47 32.14 26.51
N PHE A 352 14.94 30.99 26.08
CA PHE A 352 13.50 30.78 25.97
C PHE A 352 12.82 30.87 27.34
N MET A 353 13.37 30.23 28.37
CA MET A 353 12.80 30.29 29.72
C MET A 353 12.80 31.72 30.29
N ASN A 354 13.86 32.49 30.07
CA ASN A 354 13.88 33.91 30.46
C ASN A 354 12.84 34.73 29.69
N PHE A 355 12.67 34.46 28.40
CA PHE A 355 11.69 35.14 27.55
C PHE A 355 10.25 34.91 28.03
N VAL A 356 9.90 33.69 28.44
CA VAL A 356 8.53 33.35 28.89
C VAL A 356 8.30 33.51 30.40
N MET A 357 9.30 33.96 31.16
CA MET A 357 9.32 33.91 32.64
C MET A 357 8.09 34.54 33.31
N ASN A 358 7.61 35.66 32.77
CA ASN A 358 6.50 36.45 33.33
C ASN A 358 5.23 36.39 32.47
N MET A 359 5.16 35.46 31.51
CA MET A 359 4.00 35.31 30.64
C MET A 359 2.86 34.58 31.34
N THR A 360 1.63 34.89 30.94
CA THR A 360 0.46 34.08 31.31
C THR A 360 0.55 32.68 30.70
N PHE A 361 -0.22 31.73 31.23
CA PHE A 361 -0.32 30.37 30.66
C PHE A 361 -0.58 30.40 29.14
N ALA A 362 -1.59 31.14 28.68
CA ALA A 362 -1.95 31.18 27.27
C ALA A 362 -0.84 31.77 26.37
N GLN A 363 -0.16 32.82 26.82
CA GLN A 363 0.96 33.41 26.10
C GLN A 363 2.16 32.45 26.03
N ARG A 364 2.48 31.79 27.14
CA ARG A 364 3.56 30.79 27.21
C ARG A 364 3.28 29.61 26.27
N GLU A 365 2.09 29.06 26.30
CA GLU A 365 1.68 27.94 25.42
C GLU A 365 1.80 28.31 23.93
N ALA A 366 1.42 29.53 23.56
CA ALA A 366 1.55 30.02 22.18
C ALA A 366 3.02 30.11 21.72
N GLU A 367 3.92 30.61 22.58
CA GLU A 367 5.35 30.69 22.26
C GLU A 367 6.04 29.30 22.28
N ILE A 368 5.61 28.39 23.16
CA ILE A 368 6.04 26.97 23.13
C ILE A 368 5.69 26.33 21.79
N LEU A 369 4.42 26.45 21.37
CA LEU A 369 3.94 25.89 20.10
C LEU A 369 4.74 26.44 18.91
N LYS A 370 4.99 27.75 18.90
CA LYS A 370 5.74 28.44 17.84
C LYS A 370 7.19 27.96 17.75
N GLU A 371 7.90 27.84 18.87
CA GLU A 371 9.30 27.40 18.84
C GLU A 371 9.43 25.92 18.46
N LEU A 372 8.55 25.05 18.96
CA LEU A 372 8.55 23.63 18.60
C LEU A 372 8.10 23.39 17.15
N ASN A 373 7.13 24.13 16.62
CA ASN A 373 6.73 24.02 15.21
C ASN A 373 7.83 24.48 14.24
N LYS A 374 8.70 25.40 14.66
CA LYS A 374 9.91 25.76 13.88
C LYS A 374 11.00 24.69 13.97
N GLY A 375 10.89 23.74 14.90
CA GLY A 375 11.91 22.73 15.14
C GLY A 375 12.99 23.16 16.14
N ASN A 376 12.76 24.15 17.02
CA ASN A 376 13.70 24.53 18.08
C ASN A 376 13.71 23.50 19.23
N ILE A 377 14.18 22.30 18.91
CA ILE A 377 14.38 21.17 19.82
C ILE A 377 15.83 20.68 19.68
N PRO A 378 16.45 20.18 20.77
CA PRO A 378 17.80 19.61 20.71
C PRO A 378 17.95 18.53 19.64
N GLN A 379 19.16 18.40 19.10
CA GLN A 379 19.46 17.43 18.04
C GLN A 379 19.34 15.99 18.56
N PHE A 380 19.76 15.72 19.80
CA PHE A 380 19.67 14.38 20.39
C PHE A 380 18.24 13.83 20.47
N MET A 381 17.23 14.71 20.56
CA MET A 381 15.83 14.33 20.63
C MET A 381 15.27 13.83 19.30
N ARG A 382 15.93 14.14 18.19
CA ARG A 382 15.44 13.81 16.84
C ARG A 382 15.62 12.34 16.48
N SER A 383 16.38 11.61 17.29
CA SER A 383 16.68 10.22 17.05
C SER A 383 15.89 9.35 18.04
N ALA A 384 14.69 8.95 17.61
CA ALA A 384 13.80 8.15 18.45
C ALA A 384 14.41 6.78 18.76
N LYS A 385 14.01 6.20 19.89
CA LYS A 385 14.45 4.89 20.34
C LYS A 385 13.39 3.85 19.99
N ARG A 386 13.81 2.77 19.33
CA ARG A 386 12.90 1.66 19.03
C ARG A 386 12.74 0.77 20.26
N ILE A 387 11.50 0.57 20.69
CA ILE A 387 11.14 -0.46 21.69
C ILE A 387 10.39 -1.57 20.96
N ASN A 388 10.87 -2.81 21.12
CA ASN A 388 10.15 -4.02 20.71
C ASN A 388 9.70 -4.78 21.97
N THR A 389 8.46 -5.23 21.98
CA THR A 389 7.82 -5.90 23.11
C THR A 389 6.70 -6.81 22.61
N THR A 390 6.09 -7.56 23.53
CA THR A 390 4.91 -8.37 23.27
C THR A 390 3.78 -7.89 24.17
N PHE A 391 2.60 -7.68 23.58
CA PHE A 391 1.39 -7.29 24.31
C PHE A 391 0.20 -8.14 23.89
N ASN A 392 -0.77 -8.25 24.79
CA ASN A 392 -2.00 -8.99 24.55
C ASN A 392 -3.17 -8.04 24.27
N ASP A 393 -4.11 -8.48 23.45
CA ASP A 393 -5.42 -7.84 23.28
C ASP A 393 -6.40 -8.19 24.42
N ALA A 394 -7.64 -7.72 24.32
CA ALA A 394 -8.66 -7.92 25.35
C ALA A 394 -9.09 -9.40 25.52
N GLN A 395 -8.78 -10.27 24.55
CA GLN A 395 -9.05 -11.71 24.58
C GLN A 395 -7.81 -12.52 24.98
N GLY A 396 -6.68 -11.87 25.26
CA GLY A 396 -5.44 -12.54 25.62
C GLY A 396 -4.60 -13.00 24.43
N ARG A 397 -4.95 -12.64 23.20
CA ARG A 397 -4.12 -12.95 22.02
C ARG A 397 -2.88 -12.08 22.04
N SER A 398 -1.73 -12.72 21.92
CA SER A 398 -0.41 -12.09 21.92
C SER A 398 -0.04 -11.52 20.55
N TYR A 399 0.57 -10.33 20.55
CA TYR A 399 1.05 -9.62 19.38
C TYR A 399 2.51 -9.17 19.57
N SER A 400 3.31 -9.29 18.51
CA SER A 400 4.63 -8.65 18.45
C SER A 400 4.45 -7.16 18.16
N VAL A 401 4.90 -6.32 19.08
CA VAL A 401 4.72 -4.87 19.02
C VAL A 401 6.06 -4.19 18.90
N GLY A 402 6.15 -3.20 18.02
CA GLY A 402 7.27 -2.27 18.03
C GLY A 402 6.82 -0.84 17.81
N TYR A 403 7.35 0.07 18.64
CA TYR A 403 7.05 1.50 18.58
C TYR A 403 8.30 2.33 18.86
N ASP A 404 8.32 3.55 18.30
CA ASP A 404 9.45 4.47 18.45
C ASP A 404 9.08 5.57 19.44
N VAL A 405 9.99 5.89 20.37
CA VAL A 405 9.76 6.85 21.44
C VAL A 405 10.87 7.89 21.49
N LEU A 406 10.55 9.15 21.79
CA LEU A 406 11.59 10.17 22.04
C LEU A 406 12.44 9.78 23.27
N PRO A 407 13.77 9.97 23.22
CA PRO A 407 14.67 9.52 24.29
C PRO A 407 14.45 10.25 25.62
N ASP A 408 13.90 11.47 25.58
CA ASP A 408 13.58 12.29 26.74
C ASP A 408 12.19 12.94 26.58
N TYR A 409 11.79 13.73 27.56
CA TYR A 409 10.66 14.65 27.49
C TYR A 409 10.99 15.84 26.58
N LEU A 410 9.97 16.40 25.92
CA LEU A 410 10.12 17.55 25.03
C LEU A 410 10.88 18.70 25.69
N ALA A 411 11.80 19.28 24.92
CA ALA A 411 12.65 20.38 25.34
C ALA A 411 12.77 21.44 24.24
N ILE A 412 13.06 22.68 24.63
CA ILE A 412 13.44 23.75 23.71
C ILE A 412 14.91 24.09 23.93
N GLY A 413 15.66 24.29 22.85
CA GLY A 413 17.06 24.72 22.88
C GLY A 413 17.99 23.94 21.96
N SER A 414 19.28 23.95 22.28
CA SER A 414 20.34 23.19 21.61
C SER A 414 20.85 22.06 22.50
N ASP A 415 21.67 21.15 21.96
CA ASP A 415 22.31 20.10 22.77
C ASP A 415 23.15 20.66 23.93
N SER A 416 23.67 21.88 23.80
CA SER A 416 24.49 22.55 24.81
C SER A 416 23.70 23.37 25.83
N ASP A 417 22.47 23.80 25.52
CA ASP A 417 21.63 24.61 26.40
C ASP A 417 20.15 24.40 26.01
N TYR A 418 19.48 23.57 26.80
CA TYR A 418 18.07 23.23 26.64
C TYR A 418 17.36 23.15 27.99
N CYS A 419 16.03 23.28 27.93
CA CYS A 419 15.19 23.05 29.09
C CYS A 419 13.98 22.20 28.71
N ARG A 420 13.67 21.18 29.52
CA ARG A 420 12.44 20.37 29.38
C ARG A 420 11.23 21.26 29.64
N ILE A 421 10.21 21.17 28.81
CA ILE A 421 9.08 22.12 28.80
C ILE A 421 7.82 21.48 29.38
N PRO A 422 7.46 21.76 30.65
CA PRO A 422 6.08 21.59 31.11
C PRO A 422 5.13 22.44 30.24
N MET A 423 4.07 21.82 29.73
CA MET A 423 3.06 22.48 28.90
C MET A 423 1.69 21.86 29.11
N GLY A 424 0.64 22.55 28.64
CA GLY A 424 -0.73 22.06 28.66
C GLY A 424 -0.96 20.95 27.63
N PRO A 425 -1.95 20.06 27.86
CA PRO A 425 -2.19 18.90 27.00
C PRO A 425 -2.73 19.28 25.61
N LEU A 426 -3.41 20.41 25.46
CA LEU A 426 -3.90 20.87 24.14
C LEU A 426 -2.75 21.31 23.23
N THR A 427 -1.76 22.01 23.78
CA THR A 427 -0.54 22.39 23.04
C THR A 427 0.30 21.16 22.73
N ALA A 428 0.46 20.26 23.70
CA ALA A 428 1.11 18.97 23.49
C ALA A 428 0.44 18.17 22.36
N GLN A 429 -0.89 18.06 22.35
CA GLN A 429 -1.63 17.36 21.30
C GLN A 429 -1.40 17.99 19.91
N ARG A 430 -1.44 19.32 19.79
CA ARG A 430 -1.19 20.02 18.50
C ARG A 430 0.22 19.76 17.96
N ILE A 431 1.23 19.75 18.82
CA ILE A 431 2.62 19.45 18.42
C ILE A 431 2.74 17.96 18.04
N ALA A 432 2.10 17.05 18.79
CA ALA A 432 2.08 15.63 18.49
C ALA A 432 1.49 15.37 17.09
N ASP A 433 0.34 15.97 16.77
CA ASP A 433 -0.28 15.84 15.46
C ASP A 433 0.60 16.41 14.33
N PHE A 434 1.26 17.56 14.56
CA PHE A 434 2.19 18.16 13.60
C PHE A 434 3.42 17.27 13.32
N TYR A 435 3.93 16.58 14.34
CA TYR A 435 5.08 15.67 14.20
C TYR A 435 4.70 14.26 13.71
N GLY A 436 3.42 13.93 13.57
CA GLY A 436 2.99 12.55 13.29
C GLY A 436 3.22 11.62 14.49
N ALA A 437 2.93 12.11 15.69
CA ALA A 437 3.18 11.45 16.95
C ALA A 437 1.92 11.39 17.83
N THR A 438 2.02 10.71 18.98
CA THR A 438 1.01 10.74 20.04
C THR A 438 1.68 10.71 21.42
N MET A 439 0.96 11.16 22.44
CA MET A 439 1.34 10.93 23.84
C MET A 439 1.09 9.46 24.22
N PRO A 440 1.89 8.87 25.12
CA PRO A 440 1.71 7.49 25.55
C PRO A 440 0.45 7.32 26.41
N THR A 441 -0.01 6.08 26.52
CA THR A 441 -0.97 5.65 27.55
C THR A 441 -0.23 5.29 28.83
N SER A 442 -0.94 5.09 29.95
CA SER A 442 -0.32 4.60 31.20
C SER A 442 0.48 3.31 31.00
N LYS A 443 -0.06 2.36 30.25
CA LYS A 443 0.61 1.09 29.90
C LYS A 443 1.94 1.31 29.17
N LEU A 444 1.96 2.27 28.23
CA LEU A 444 3.16 2.60 27.48
C LEU A 444 4.18 3.37 28.32
N VAL A 445 3.75 4.25 29.23
CA VAL A 445 4.65 4.92 30.17
C VAL A 445 5.37 3.88 31.04
N ASP A 446 4.65 2.88 31.56
CA ASP A 446 5.26 1.78 32.34
C ASP A 446 6.27 1.00 31.49
N ASN A 447 5.92 0.65 30.25
CA ASN A 447 6.82 -0.08 29.37
C ASN A 447 8.07 0.74 28.99
N ILE A 448 7.92 2.05 28.72
CA ILE A 448 9.03 2.97 28.47
C ILE A 448 9.95 3.02 29.68
N TYR A 449 9.42 3.16 30.89
CA TYR A 449 10.24 3.14 32.11
C TYR A 449 11.03 1.83 32.24
N LEU A 450 10.34 0.69 32.10
CA LEU A 450 10.99 -0.63 32.17
C LEU A 450 12.14 -0.75 31.16
N LYS A 451 11.92 -0.28 29.94
CA LYS A 451 12.90 -0.34 28.84
C LYS A 451 13.94 0.79 28.86
N SER A 452 13.79 1.80 29.72
CA SER A 452 14.72 2.93 29.80
C SER A 452 16.12 2.46 30.20
N GLU A 453 17.12 2.95 29.44
CA GLU A 453 18.55 2.70 29.62
C GLU A 453 19.04 3.33 30.94
N LEU A 454 18.50 4.50 31.28
CA LEU A 454 18.78 5.22 32.52
C LEU A 454 17.48 5.47 33.30
N LYS A 455 17.43 4.97 34.54
CA LYS A 455 16.34 5.24 35.48
C LYS A 455 16.84 6.22 36.52
N LEU A 456 16.25 7.40 36.57
CA LEU A 456 16.64 8.46 37.49
C LEU A 456 15.63 8.57 38.65
N ALA A 457 16.12 9.04 39.80
CA ALA A 457 15.28 9.22 40.97
C ALA A 457 14.38 10.46 40.78
N PRO A 458 13.08 10.37 41.10
CA PRO A 458 12.18 11.52 41.13
C PRO A 458 12.73 12.68 41.98
N VAL A 459 12.69 13.91 41.44
CA VAL A 459 13.05 15.13 42.17
C VAL A 459 11.77 15.82 42.64
N THR A 460 11.58 15.94 43.95
CA THR A 460 10.36 16.51 44.54
C THR A 460 10.64 17.81 45.27
N TYR A 461 9.72 18.78 45.17
CA TYR A 461 9.76 20.02 45.96
C TYR A 461 8.50 20.15 46.84
N ALA A 462 8.68 20.67 48.04
CA ALA A 462 7.56 21.02 48.90
C ALA A 462 6.68 22.10 48.22
N PRO A 463 5.35 22.02 48.32
CA PRO A 463 4.46 23.05 47.77
C PRO A 463 4.60 24.35 48.57
N VAL A 464 5.04 25.41 47.90
CA VAL A 464 5.15 26.77 48.46
C VAL A 464 4.36 27.72 47.57
N GLY A 465 3.10 28.01 47.94
CA GLY A 465 2.19 28.78 47.10
C GLY A 465 2.08 28.20 45.68
N ASN A 466 2.13 29.06 44.66
CA ASN A 466 2.13 28.68 43.25
C ASN A 466 3.55 28.52 42.66
N GLN A 467 4.62 28.53 43.47
CA GLN A 467 6.01 28.52 42.96
C GLN A 467 6.30 27.33 42.04
N ASN A 468 5.62 26.20 42.26
CA ASN A 468 5.78 24.97 41.48
C ASN A 468 5.24 25.07 40.04
N GLU A 469 4.43 26.09 39.75
CA GLU A 469 3.82 26.36 38.43
C GLU A 469 4.57 27.46 37.66
N LEU A 470 5.60 28.05 38.28
CA LEU A 470 6.38 29.15 37.72
C LEU A 470 7.65 28.67 37.01
N VAL A 471 8.07 29.42 35.99
CA VAL A 471 9.24 29.13 35.16
C VAL A 471 10.54 28.94 35.95
N PRO A 472 10.84 29.70 37.03
CA PRO A 472 12.02 29.44 37.85
C PRO A 472 12.10 28.00 38.38
N LYS A 473 10.96 27.42 38.79
CA LYS A 473 10.95 26.02 39.24
C LYS A 473 11.16 25.03 38.10
N PHE A 474 10.71 25.36 36.89
CA PHE A 474 10.95 24.53 35.71
C PHE A 474 12.44 24.46 35.38
N ILE A 475 13.14 25.60 35.47
CA ILE A 475 14.60 25.68 35.31
C ILE A 475 15.31 24.87 36.40
N GLU A 476 14.93 25.06 37.66
CA GLU A 476 15.51 24.35 38.81
C GLU A 476 15.37 22.82 38.65
N HIS A 477 14.17 22.35 38.29
CA HIS A 477 13.91 20.93 38.09
C HIS A 477 14.65 20.36 36.87
N ASN A 478 14.74 21.11 35.78
CA ASN A 478 15.55 20.71 34.62
C ASN A 478 17.01 20.51 35.00
N ASN A 479 17.59 21.45 35.75
CA ASN A 479 18.97 21.38 36.21
C ASN A 479 19.19 20.19 37.17
N ALA A 480 18.22 19.91 38.04
CA ALA A 480 18.29 18.75 38.93
C ALA A 480 18.33 17.42 38.14
N ILE A 481 17.50 17.27 37.11
CA ILE A 481 17.52 16.10 36.22
C ILE A 481 18.85 16.02 35.45
N GLU A 482 19.32 17.13 34.89
CA GLU A 482 20.61 17.16 34.17
C GLU A 482 21.78 16.79 35.06
N ASN A 483 21.82 17.29 36.29
CA ASN A 483 22.85 16.93 37.26
C ASN A 483 22.85 15.43 37.56
N GLN A 484 21.67 14.81 37.71
CA GLN A 484 21.59 13.34 37.86
C GLN A 484 22.09 12.60 36.62
N ARG A 485 21.68 13.02 35.41
CA ARG A 485 22.15 12.41 34.15
C ARG A 485 23.66 12.50 33.99
N ILE A 486 24.23 13.68 34.23
CA ILE A 486 25.67 13.94 34.14
C ILE A 486 26.42 13.10 35.19
N SER A 487 25.91 13.06 36.43
CA SER A 487 26.51 12.24 37.50
C SER A 487 26.47 10.74 37.19
N ALA A 488 25.47 10.28 36.44
CA ALA A 488 25.37 8.91 35.95
C ALA A 488 26.25 8.63 34.71
N GLY A 489 26.93 9.64 34.16
CA GLY A 489 27.77 9.51 32.97
C GLY A 489 27.00 9.20 31.67
N ALA A 490 25.69 9.41 31.66
CA ALA A 490 24.84 9.03 30.52
C ALA A 490 24.89 10.10 29.42
N PRO A 491 25.18 9.74 28.14
CA PRO A 491 25.20 10.70 27.04
C PRO A 491 23.80 11.23 26.71
N LEU A 492 23.74 12.38 26.01
CA LEU A 492 22.49 12.89 25.45
C LEU A 492 21.89 11.87 24.47
N GLY A 493 20.57 11.75 24.45
CA GLY A 493 19.85 10.76 23.64
C GLY A 493 19.75 9.36 24.26
N THR A 494 20.29 9.14 25.46
CA THR A 494 19.98 7.94 26.28
C THR A 494 18.50 7.91 26.60
N LEU A 495 17.80 6.77 26.45
CA LEU A 495 16.40 6.68 26.89
C LEU A 495 16.32 6.78 28.41
N ILE A 496 15.78 7.90 28.92
CA ILE A 496 15.64 8.13 30.36
C ILE A 496 14.20 7.91 30.84
N GLY A 497 14.05 7.40 32.07
CA GLY A 497 12.75 7.21 32.73
C GLY A 497 12.76 7.64 34.21
N GLY A 498 11.58 7.93 34.76
CA GLY A 498 11.36 8.22 36.19
C GLY A 498 11.42 9.70 36.59
N THR A 499 11.68 10.62 35.65
CA THR A 499 11.97 12.03 36.00
C THR A 499 10.76 12.96 36.04
N LYS A 500 9.63 12.58 35.43
CA LYS A 500 8.43 13.42 35.30
C LYS A 500 7.14 12.61 35.47
N LYS A 501 6.04 13.30 35.72
CA LYS A 501 4.66 12.82 35.53
C LYS A 501 4.31 13.01 34.05
N ASP A 502 4.03 11.93 33.35
CA ASP A 502 3.68 11.96 31.94
C ASP A 502 2.25 12.48 31.75
N VAL A 503 2.07 13.41 30.82
CA VAL A 503 0.76 13.71 30.23
C VAL A 503 0.40 12.57 29.28
N VAL A 504 -0.75 11.93 29.48
CA VAL A 504 -1.11 10.68 28.82
C VAL A 504 -2.47 10.73 28.10
N ILE A 505 -2.65 9.86 27.11
CA ILE A 505 -3.97 9.61 26.50
C ILE A 505 -4.76 8.59 27.34
N SER A 506 -6.04 8.88 27.63
CA SER A 506 -6.96 8.05 28.42
C SER A 506 -8.43 8.41 28.14
N ASN A 507 -9.36 7.47 28.36
CA ASN A 507 -10.81 7.74 28.42
C ASN A 507 -11.20 8.79 29.47
N LYS A 508 -10.34 9.07 30.46
CA LYS A 508 -10.56 10.15 31.43
C LYS A 508 -10.52 11.55 30.81
N ILE A 509 -10.01 11.71 29.59
CA ILE A 509 -10.04 12.97 28.82
C ILE A 509 -11.49 13.39 28.56
N THR A 510 -12.37 12.43 28.30
CA THR A 510 -13.78 12.64 27.98
C THR A 510 -14.69 12.41 29.20
N ASP A 511 -14.14 12.41 30.41
CA ASP A 511 -14.93 12.27 31.65
C ASP A 511 -15.96 13.42 31.74
N PRO A 512 -17.28 13.15 31.62
CA PRO A 512 -18.28 14.20 31.62
C PRO A 512 -18.39 14.89 32.99
N ALA A 513 -17.92 14.26 34.07
CA ALA A 513 -17.85 14.88 35.39
C ALA A 513 -16.65 15.83 35.54
N ARG A 514 -15.66 15.75 34.65
CA ARG A 514 -14.43 16.55 34.66
C ARG A 514 -14.03 17.00 33.25
N PRO A 515 -14.86 17.81 32.56
CA PRO A 515 -14.51 18.34 31.26
C PRO A 515 -13.27 19.24 31.36
N ASN A 516 -12.45 19.30 30.31
CA ASN A 516 -11.26 20.16 30.25
C ASN A 516 -10.21 19.87 31.33
N HIS A 517 -9.99 18.60 31.68
CA HIS A 517 -8.96 18.19 32.64
C HIS A 517 -7.78 17.49 31.96
N VAL A 518 -6.60 17.57 32.59
CA VAL A 518 -5.39 16.87 32.14
C VAL A 518 -5.30 15.50 32.78
N CYS A 519 -5.14 14.45 31.98
CA CYS A 519 -4.75 13.12 32.43
C CYS A 519 -3.24 13.03 32.66
N ILE A 520 -2.84 12.66 33.88
CA ILE A 520 -1.43 12.49 34.28
C ILE A 520 -1.19 11.13 34.91
N TYR A 521 0.00 10.56 34.66
CA TYR A 521 0.42 9.25 35.18
C TYR A 521 1.95 9.15 35.29
N GLY A 522 2.45 8.22 36.12
CA GLY A 522 3.85 7.79 36.10
C GLY A 522 4.67 8.37 37.24
N TRP A 523 5.80 9.02 36.91
CA TRP A 523 6.80 9.49 37.88
C TRP A 523 7.31 8.36 38.78
N HIS A 524 7.86 7.33 38.14
CA HIS A 524 8.23 6.08 38.79
C HIS A 524 9.38 6.24 39.78
N SER A 525 9.21 5.66 40.96
CA SER A 525 10.33 5.42 41.87
C SER A 525 11.25 4.33 41.33
N LEU A 526 12.47 4.20 41.87
CA LEU A 526 13.49 3.28 41.34
C LEU A 526 13.09 1.80 41.39
N ASN A 527 12.07 1.44 42.18
CA ASN A 527 11.51 0.08 42.20
C ASN A 527 10.49 -0.18 41.06
N GLY A 528 10.25 0.81 40.19
CA GLY A 528 9.31 0.74 39.08
C GLY A 528 7.85 0.96 39.45
N GLN A 529 7.54 1.36 40.68
CA GLN A 529 6.17 1.75 41.05
C GLN A 529 5.90 3.21 40.67
N PRO A 530 4.78 3.51 39.96
CA PRO A 530 4.39 4.88 39.64
C PRO A 530 4.01 5.62 40.93
N ILE A 531 4.60 6.80 41.16
CA ILE A 531 4.20 7.68 42.28
C ILE A 531 2.88 8.38 41.96
N GLN A 532 2.67 8.73 40.70
CA GLN A 532 1.46 9.37 40.20
C GLN A 532 0.52 8.31 39.58
N PRO A 533 -0.59 7.93 40.23
CA PRO A 533 -1.61 7.10 39.60
C PRO A 533 -2.32 7.87 38.49
N LEU A 534 -3.08 7.17 37.65
CA LEU A 534 -3.78 7.78 36.51
C LEU A 534 -4.93 8.64 37.02
N THR A 535 -4.80 9.96 36.92
CA THR A 535 -5.79 10.92 37.44
C THR A 535 -6.10 12.02 36.44
N ASN A 536 -7.29 12.60 36.55
CA ASN A 536 -7.76 13.78 35.81
C ASN A 536 -8.27 14.87 36.77
N ILE A 537 -7.63 15.04 37.93
CA ILE A 537 -8.10 15.94 39.00
C ILE A 537 -7.75 17.41 38.76
N HIS A 538 -6.84 17.70 37.83
CA HIS A 538 -6.41 19.04 37.50
C HIS A 538 -7.01 19.49 36.17
N VAL A 539 -7.43 20.76 36.11
CA VAL A 539 -7.84 21.41 34.85
C VAL A 539 -6.68 21.39 33.85
N ASN A 540 -6.99 21.42 32.55
CA ASN A 540 -5.99 21.36 31.49
C ASN A 540 -5.08 22.60 31.39
N THR A 541 -5.36 23.66 32.16
CA THR A 541 -4.50 24.82 32.33
C THR A 541 -3.50 24.69 33.48
N TYR A 542 -3.63 23.65 34.31
CA TYR A 542 -2.68 23.37 35.38
C TYR A 542 -1.39 22.74 34.81
N VAL A 543 -0.25 23.36 35.10
CA VAL A 543 1.06 22.86 34.70
C VAL A 543 2.09 23.16 35.79
N ASP A 544 2.67 22.11 36.38
CA ASP A 544 3.75 22.22 37.35
C ASP A 544 5.11 21.75 36.77
N TYR A 545 6.18 21.92 37.54
CA TYR A 545 7.55 21.51 37.18
C TYR A 545 7.68 20.00 36.85
N SER A 546 6.79 19.18 37.41
CA SER A 546 6.84 17.72 37.32
C SER A 546 6.15 17.20 36.06
N HIS A 547 5.33 18.00 35.37
CA HIS A 547 4.75 17.63 34.08
C HIS A 547 5.82 17.40 33.00
N GLY A 548 5.68 16.28 32.30
CA GLY A 548 6.49 15.87 31.17
C GLY A 548 5.62 15.45 30.00
N VAL A 549 5.98 15.94 28.81
CA VAL A 549 5.38 15.50 27.54
C VAL A 549 6.42 14.67 26.81
N ARG A 550 6.12 13.39 26.58
CA ARG A 550 6.94 12.49 25.77
C ARG A 550 6.11 11.99 24.60
N TYR A 551 6.72 11.90 23.43
CA TYR A 551 6.04 11.41 22.25
C TYR A 551 6.51 10.03 21.84
N ILE A 552 5.55 9.28 21.33
CA ILE A 552 5.75 8.07 20.53
C ILE A 552 5.29 8.32 19.09
N ASN A 553 5.87 7.60 18.15
CA ASN A 553 5.40 7.60 16.76
C ASN A 553 3.94 7.12 16.72
N ASN A 554 3.08 7.81 15.98
CA ASN A 554 1.68 7.39 15.86
C ASN A 554 1.56 6.10 15.05
N GLN A 555 2.51 5.82 14.16
CA GLN A 555 2.59 4.58 13.42
C GLN A 555 3.43 3.57 14.19
N VAL A 556 2.82 2.43 14.51
CA VAL A 556 3.44 1.33 15.24
C VAL A 556 3.39 0.06 14.40
N THR A 557 4.29 -0.88 14.70
CA THR A 557 4.27 -2.21 14.11
C THR A 557 3.48 -3.14 15.01
N LEU A 558 2.50 -3.82 14.41
CA LEU A 558 1.75 -4.92 15.00
C LEU A 558 1.96 -6.16 14.13
N ASP A 559 2.70 -7.13 14.66
CA ASP A 559 3.27 -8.27 13.92
C ASP A 559 4.04 -7.82 12.68
N THR A 560 3.46 -7.97 11.49
CA THR A 560 4.05 -7.55 10.20
C THR A 560 3.39 -6.32 9.60
N SER A 561 2.42 -5.73 10.29
CA SER A 561 1.57 -4.65 9.80
C SER A 561 1.94 -3.31 10.44
N LEU A 562 1.90 -2.24 9.65
CA LEU A 562 2.03 -0.86 10.14
C LEU A 562 0.63 -0.30 10.38
N VAL A 563 0.35 0.15 11.61
CA VAL A 563 -0.97 0.64 12.03
C VAL A 563 -0.85 1.96 12.79
N ASP A 564 -1.87 2.82 12.71
CA ASP A 564 -1.96 4.01 13.57
C ASP A 564 -2.47 3.59 14.95
N ILE A 565 -1.68 3.85 15.99
CA ILE A 565 -2.00 3.46 17.37
C ILE A 565 -3.33 4.05 17.84
N ARG A 566 -3.75 5.22 17.36
CA ARG A 566 -5.01 5.85 17.75
C ARG A 566 -6.22 5.02 17.29
N LEU A 567 -6.13 4.41 16.10
CA LEU A 567 -7.17 3.49 15.61
C LEU A 567 -7.21 2.21 16.43
N ILE A 568 -6.05 1.70 16.85
CA ILE A 568 -5.98 0.52 17.72
C ILE A 568 -6.60 0.82 19.09
N LEU A 569 -6.38 2.01 19.63
CA LEU A 569 -6.98 2.42 20.90
C LEU A 569 -8.51 2.53 20.85
N GLN A 570 -9.10 2.75 19.67
CA GLN A 570 -10.54 2.77 19.44
C GLN A 570 -11.15 1.37 19.15
N ASP A 571 -10.32 0.37 18.83
CA ASP A 571 -10.77 -0.98 18.47
C ASP A 571 -11.29 -1.73 19.72
N PRO A 572 -12.51 -2.30 19.70
CA PRO A 572 -13.12 -2.97 20.84
C PRO A 572 -12.32 -4.15 21.42
N LEU A 573 -11.47 -4.80 20.62
CA LEU A 573 -10.63 -5.92 21.04
C LEU A 573 -9.18 -5.49 21.25
N LYS A 574 -8.63 -4.70 20.32
CA LYS A 574 -7.20 -4.39 20.27
C LYS A 574 -6.77 -3.21 21.15
N TYR A 575 -7.71 -2.41 21.69
CA TYR A 575 -7.35 -1.29 22.57
C TYR A 575 -6.44 -1.72 23.74
N ALA A 576 -6.68 -2.92 24.29
CA ALA A 576 -5.95 -3.47 25.42
C ALA A 576 -4.48 -3.78 25.10
N ILE A 577 -4.08 -3.85 23.81
CA ILE A 577 -2.67 -3.98 23.41
C ILE A 577 -1.88 -2.80 23.96
N PHE A 578 -2.42 -1.59 23.81
CA PHE A 578 -1.75 -0.35 24.18
C PHE A 578 -2.37 0.38 25.38
N SER A 579 -3.42 -0.12 26.00
CA SER A 579 -4.09 0.54 27.13
C SER A 579 -4.34 -0.42 28.31
N ASN A 580 -4.35 0.13 29.53
CA ASN A 580 -4.76 -0.56 30.76
C ASN A 580 -6.22 -0.22 31.15
N GLU A 581 -6.94 0.52 30.31
CA GLU A 581 -8.34 0.88 30.57
C GLU A 581 -9.27 -0.32 30.37
N SER A 582 -10.53 -0.22 30.81
CA SER A 582 -11.50 -1.33 30.77
C SER A 582 -12.25 -1.47 29.43
N GLY A 583 -12.00 -0.58 28.48
CA GLY A 583 -12.68 -0.53 27.20
C GLY A 583 -11.96 0.36 26.19
N PRO A 584 -12.40 0.35 24.92
CA PRO A 584 -11.83 1.17 23.86
C PRO A 584 -11.87 2.65 24.24
N MET A 585 -10.87 3.39 23.76
CA MET A 585 -10.80 4.83 23.94
C MET A 585 -11.79 5.51 23.00
N VAL A 586 -12.73 6.28 23.54
CA VAL A 586 -13.66 7.07 22.71
C VAL A 586 -12.89 8.13 21.93
N GLN A 587 -11.96 8.82 22.61
CA GLN A 587 -11.19 9.91 22.04
C GLN A 587 -9.71 9.76 22.44
N PRO A 588 -8.86 9.12 21.61
CA PRO A 588 -7.43 8.99 21.88
C PRO A 588 -6.66 10.30 21.58
N SER A 589 -7.20 11.44 22.02
CA SER A 589 -6.71 12.80 21.76
C SER A 589 -7.30 13.79 22.76
N TYR A 590 -6.58 14.86 23.11
CA TYR A 590 -7.14 15.98 23.89
C TYR A 590 -7.96 16.97 23.07
N LEU A 591 -7.85 16.94 21.74
CA LEU A 591 -8.68 17.74 20.84
C LEU A 591 -9.98 16.98 20.59
N SER A 592 -11.12 17.65 20.81
CA SER A 592 -12.45 17.05 20.70
C SER A 592 -12.82 16.67 19.27
N ASP A 593 -13.38 15.46 19.12
CA ASP A 593 -13.69 14.86 17.80
C ASP A 593 -14.89 15.51 17.10
N THR A 594 -15.69 16.32 17.79
CA THR A 594 -16.78 17.11 17.16
C THR A 594 -16.28 18.14 16.14
N SER A 595 -14.98 18.43 16.17
CA SER A 595 -14.32 19.34 15.24
C SER A 595 -13.75 18.63 14.02
N ARG A 596 -13.70 17.28 14.01
CA ARG A 596 -13.34 16.49 12.83
C ARG A 596 -14.57 16.27 11.97
N PRO A 597 -14.40 16.13 10.65
CA PRO A 597 -15.54 15.87 9.79
C PRO A 597 -16.08 14.46 10.05
N ALA A 598 -17.36 14.26 9.78
CA ALA A 598 -17.97 12.94 9.88
C ALA A 598 -17.37 11.96 8.85
N VAL A 599 -17.51 10.67 9.14
CA VAL A 599 -17.25 9.61 8.16
C VAL A 599 -18.18 9.83 6.96
N PRO A 600 -17.70 9.78 5.71
CA PRO A 600 -18.57 9.78 4.55
C PRO A 600 -19.55 8.61 4.62
N LYS A 601 -20.86 8.91 4.66
CA LYS A 601 -21.93 7.91 4.59
C LYS A 601 -22.53 7.84 3.20
N SER A 602 -22.99 8.97 2.66
CA SER A 602 -23.42 9.08 1.27
C SER A 602 -22.19 9.27 0.38
N PHE A 603 -21.66 8.21 -0.24
CA PHE A 603 -20.54 8.31 -1.16
C PHE A 603 -20.51 7.18 -2.21
N GLY A 604 -19.72 7.38 -3.27
CA GLY A 604 -19.47 6.33 -4.24
C GLY A 604 -18.18 6.54 -5.03
N ILE A 605 -17.82 5.50 -5.79
CA ILE A 605 -16.59 5.44 -6.57
C ILE A 605 -16.95 5.11 -8.01
N ARG A 606 -16.53 5.98 -8.95
CA ARG A 606 -16.82 5.85 -10.39
C ARG A 606 -15.57 5.66 -11.22
N SER A 607 -15.74 5.01 -12.37
CA SER A 607 -14.71 4.91 -13.38
C SER A 607 -14.44 6.31 -13.98
N HIS A 608 -13.18 6.64 -14.25
CA HIS A 608 -12.80 7.91 -14.87
C HIS A 608 -11.75 7.70 -15.98
N PRO A 609 -11.76 8.51 -17.06
CA PRO A 609 -10.83 8.35 -18.19
C PRO A 609 -9.35 8.25 -17.84
N GLY A 610 -8.58 7.51 -18.63
CA GLY A 610 -7.11 7.49 -18.55
C GLY A 610 -6.54 6.70 -17.36
N GLY A 611 -7.15 5.56 -17.02
CA GLY A 611 -6.69 4.75 -15.88
C GLY A 611 -6.87 5.49 -14.56
N SER A 612 -8.04 6.13 -14.38
CA SER A 612 -8.35 6.88 -13.18
C SER A 612 -9.72 6.51 -12.65
N ILE A 613 -9.97 6.93 -11.42
CA ILE A 613 -11.21 6.72 -10.69
C ILE A 613 -11.59 8.05 -10.03
N ARG A 614 -12.89 8.30 -9.94
CA ARG A 614 -13.45 9.48 -9.29
C ARG A 614 -14.17 9.09 -8.00
N LEU A 615 -13.88 9.82 -6.93
CA LEU A 615 -14.66 9.80 -5.70
C LEU A 615 -15.83 10.79 -5.82
N ASP A 616 -17.04 10.31 -5.58
CA ASP A 616 -18.24 11.16 -5.50
C ASP A 616 -18.75 11.19 -4.07
N VAL A 617 -18.75 12.39 -3.49
CA VAL A 617 -19.15 12.69 -2.11
C VAL A 617 -19.90 14.02 -2.11
N PRO A 618 -20.95 14.18 -1.29
CA PRO A 618 -21.59 15.47 -1.06
C PRO A 618 -20.60 16.53 -0.57
N SER A 619 -20.85 17.79 -0.91
CA SER A 619 -20.04 18.90 -0.41
C SER A 619 -20.21 19.05 1.11
N ASP A 620 -19.11 19.03 1.84
CA ASP A 620 -19.07 19.33 3.27
C ASP A 620 -18.04 20.45 3.51
N SER A 621 -18.51 21.60 4.02
CA SER A 621 -17.66 22.75 4.31
C SER A 621 -16.68 22.49 5.45
N ASN A 622 -16.93 21.47 6.27
CA ASN A 622 -16.03 21.02 7.32
C ASN A 622 -14.91 20.10 6.81
N VAL A 623 -14.88 19.76 5.51
CA VAL A 623 -13.86 18.86 4.92
C VAL A 623 -12.90 19.65 4.03
N THR A 624 -11.60 19.51 4.29
CA THR A 624 -10.55 20.12 3.46
C THR A 624 -9.86 19.10 2.54
N LYS A 625 -9.88 17.81 2.88
CA LYS A 625 -9.36 16.72 2.05
C LYS A 625 -9.97 15.37 2.42
N TYR A 626 -9.79 14.38 1.54
CA TYR A 626 -10.16 12.99 1.73
C TYR A 626 -8.90 12.12 1.63
N ARG A 627 -8.66 11.24 2.60
CA ARG A 627 -7.70 10.14 2.43
C ARG A 627 -8.43 8.97 1.77
N VAL A 628 -7.89 8.50 0.66
CA VAL A 628 -8.38 7.31 -0.04
C VAL A 628 -7.32 6.22 0.10
N LEU A 629 -7.71 5.13 0.76
CA LEU A 629 -6.96 3.88 0.86
C LEU A 629 -7.42 2.97 -0.27
N TYR A 630 -6.50 2.41 -1.05
CA TYR A 630 -6.89 1.55 -2.17
C TYR A 630 -5.95 0.36 -2.39
N GLY A 631 -6.43 -0.65 -3.12
CA GLY A 631 -5.68 -1.86 -3.45
C GLY A 631 -6.49 -2.83 -4.32
N LYS A 632 -5.85 -3.88 -4.84
CA LYS A 632 -6.50 -4.87 -5.74
C LYS A 632 -7.18 -6.04 -5.00
N SER A 633 -6.84 -6.30 -3.73
CA SER A 633 -7.33 -7.48 -2.99
C SER A 633 -8.61 -7.25 -2.18
N GLY A 634 -8.91 -5.99 -1.82
CA GLY A 634 -10.00 -5.64 -0.92
C GLY A 634 -9.74 -5.94 0.57
N THR A 635 -8.64 -6.62 0.90
CA THR A 635 -8.24 -6.96 2.28
C THR A 635 -6.96 -6.26 2.73
N ALA A 636 -6.11 -5.86 1.79
CA ALA A 636 -4.87 -5.13 2.04
C ALA A 636 -4.89 -3.81 1.26
N PHE A 637 -4.74 -2.69 1.98
CA PHE A 637 -4.64 -1.35 1.41
C PHE A 637 -3.21 -0.87 1.55
N THR A 638 -2.38 -1.25 0.58
CA THR A 638 -0.95 -0.88 0.52
C THR A 638 -0.76 0.56 0.05
N ASP A 639 -1.74 1.10 -0.67
CA ASP A 639 -1.65 2.38 -1.34
C ASP A 639 -2.59 3.41 -0.70
N THR A 640 -2.14 4.66 -0.66
CA THR A 640 -2.87 5.76 -0.04
C THR A 640 -2.66 7.04 -0.85
N VAL A 641 -3.74 7.78 -1.10
CA VAL A 641 -3.72 9.10 -1.73
C VAL A 641 -4.55 10.09 -0.92
N GLU A 642 -4.21 11.37 -1.00
CA GLU A 642 -5.05 12.46 -0.49
C GLU A 642 -5.67 13.22 -1.67
N LEU A 643 -6.99 13.36 -1.66
CA LEU A 643 -7.78 14.09 -2.65
C LEU A 643 -8.38 15.35 -1.99
N THR A 644 -8.60 16.42 -2.74
CA THR A 644 -9.24 17.63 -2.22
C THR A 644 -10.69 17.72 -2.71
N PRO A 645 -11.59 18.46 -2.04
CA PRO A 645 -12.94 18.69 -2.56
C PRO A 645 -12.96 19.31 -3.97
N GLN A 646 -11.88 19.98 -4.39
CA GLN A 646 -11.72 20.54 -5.74
C GLN A 646 -11.19 19.53 -6.76
N ASN A 647 -10.53 18.46 -6.31
CA ASN A 647 -10.00 17.40 -7.17
C ASN A 647 -10.19 16.04 -6.51
N LEU A 648 -11.29 15.38 -6.86
CA LEU A 648 -11.68 14.06 -6.37
C LEU A 648 -11.29 12.92 -7.33
N ILE A 649 -10.23 13.11 -8.13
CA ILE A 649 -9.77 12.13 -9.11
C ILE A 649 -8.46 11.49 -8.64
N LEU A 650 -8.47 10.16 -8.54
CA LEU A 650 -7.30 9.33 -8.35
C LEU A 650 -6.81 8.80 -9.71
N SER A 651 -5.61 9.19 -10.12
CA SER A 651 -5.00 8.85 -11.40
C SER A 651 -3.85 7.84 -11.25
N GLY A 652 -3.41 7.26 -12.36
CA GLY A 652 -2.25 6.36 -12.39
C GLY A 652 -2.58 4.90 -12.03
N LEU A 653 -3.85 4.54 -12.13
CA LEU A 653 -4.33 3.17 -11.97
C LEU A 653 -4.22 2.42 -13.30
N GLU A 654 -4.10 1.09 -13.20
CA GLU A 654 -4.10 0.23 -14.37
C GLU A 654 -5.49 0.22 -15.00
N SER A 655 -5.59 0.63 -16.27
CA SER A 655 -6.84 0.61 -17.01
C SER A 655 -7.44 -0.79 -17.05
N ASP A 656 -8.76 -0.86 -16.94
CA ASP A 656 -9.55 -2.09 -16.89
C ASP A 656 -9.20 -3.05 -15.75
N SER A 657 -8.60 -2.54 -14.67
CA SER A 657 -8.37 -3.32 -13.45
C SER A 657 -9.37 -2.96 -12.36
N LEU A 658 -9.78 -3.98 -11.60
CA LEU A 658 -10.61 -3.84 -10.41
C LEU A 658 -9.78 -3.38 -9.21
N TYR A 659 -10.27 -2.33 -8.54
CA TYR A 659 -9.71 -1.79 -7.31
C TYR A 659 -10.79 -1.66 -6.23
N PHE A 660 -10.34 -1.69 -4.99
CA PHE A 660 -11.15 -1.54 -3.78
C PHE A 660 -10.70 -0.33 -2.97
N PHE A 661 -11.65 0.34 -2.31
CA PHE A 661 -11.48 1.67 -1.73
C PHE A 661 -12.09 1.79 -0.34
N LYS A 662 -11.36 2.44 0.57
CA LYS A 662 -11.90 3.02 1.81
C LYS A 662 -11.53 4.50 1.87
N ILE A 663 -12.42 5.34 2.38
CA ILE A 663 -12.19 6.78 2.45
C ILE A 663 -12.33 7.31 3.88
N ALA A 664 -11.60 8.39 4.18
CA ALA A 664 -11.75 9.14 5.42
C ALA A 664 -11.73 10.64 5.13
N SER A 665 -12.76 11.36 5.60
CA SER A 665 -12.82 12.83 5.59
C SER A 665 -11.76 13.41 6.51
N ASN A 666 -11.23 14.58 6.17
CA ASN A 666 -10.25 15.31 6.99
C ASN A 666 -10.48 16.81 7.00
N ASN A 667 -10.13 17.43 8.13
CA ASN A 667 -9.91 18.86 8.22
C ASN A 667 -8.70 19.20 9.10
N ALA A 668 -8.57 20.48 9.45
CA ALA A 668 -7.49 20.97 10.31
C ALA A 668 -7.37 20.23 11.66
N ASN A 669 -8.44 19.59 12.12
CA ASN A 669 -8.51 18.87 13.39
C ASN A 669 -8.28 17.36 13.26
N GLY A 670 -8.11 16.82 12.05
CA GLY A 670 -7.73 15.42 11.80
C GLY A 670 -8.68 14.65 10.88
N TYR A 671 -8.45 13.34 10.77
CA TYR A 671 -9.25 12.41 9.97
C TYR A 671 -10.40 11.79 10.78
N SER A 672 -11.51 11.52 10.10
CA SER A 672 -12.51 10.54 10.54
C SER A 672 -11.96 9.10 10.50
N VAL A 673 -12.72 8.16 11.05
CA VAL A 673 -12.49 6.72 10.78
C VAL A 673 -12.77 6.39 9.31
N ASN A 674 -12.27 5.25 8.84
CA ASN A 674 -12.47 4.84 7.45
C ASN A 674 -13.92 4.40 7.19
N SER A 675 -14.42 4.69 5.99
CA SER A 675 -15.70 4.21 5.46
C SER A 675 -15.75 2.69 5.30
N GLU A 676 -16.93 2.20 4.94
CA GLU A 676 -17.14 0.89 4.34
C GLU A 676 -16.33 0.70 3.04
N LEU A 677 -16.22 -0.55 2.58
CA LEU A 677 -15.47 -0.91 1.39
C LEU A 677 -16.31 -0.71 0.13
N LEU A 678 -15.78 0.04 -0.84
CA LEU A 678 -16.33 0.15 -2.19
C LEU A 678 -15.35 -0.39 -3.23
N ALA A 679 -15.82 -0.60 -4.45
CA ALA A 679 -15.06 -1.13 -5.59
C ALA A 679 -15.33 -0.37 -6.89
N ALA A 680 -14.32 -0.27 -7.75
CA ALA A 680 -14.50 0.24 -9.12
C ALA A 680 -13.46 -0.30 -10.09
N THR A 681 -13.82 -0.32 -11.38
CA THR A 681 -12.90 -0.62 -12.48
C THR A 681 -12.30 0.68 -13.03
N ALA A 682 -10.98 0.79 -13.14
CA ALA A 682 -10.34 2.04 -13.59
C ALA A 682 -10.42 2.23 -15.12
N GLY A 683 -10.66 3.46 -15.60
CA GLY A 683 -10.73 3.80 -17.05
C GLY A 683 -12.13 4.17 -17.60
N ILE A 684 -12.25 4.40 -18.92
CA ILE A 684 -13.54 4.78 -19.55
C ILE A 684 -14.45 3.56 -19.70
N SER A 685 -15.60 3.57 -19.05
CA SER A 685 -16.71 2.63 -19.28
C SER A 685 -17.81 3.34 -20.08
N SER A 686 -17.94 3.02 -21.36
CA SER A 686 -19.09 3.48 -22.18
C SER A 686 -20.11 2.37 -22.46
N SER A 687 -19.85 1.15 -22.00
CA SER A 687 -20.75 0.00 -22.13
C SER A 687 -20.55 -0.97 -20.95
N ASN A 688 -21.59 -1.73 -20.62
CA ASN A 688 -21.63 -2.73 -19.54
C ASN A 688 -21.38 -2.16 -18.14
N LYS A 689 -21.96 -0.98 -17.86
CA LYS A 689 -21.87 -0.33 -16.54
C LYS A 689 -22.72 -1.07 -15.54
N SER A 690 -22.06 -1.63 -14.53
CA SER A 690 -22.69 -2.30 -13.39
C SER A 690 -22.50 -1.45 -12.14
N LEU A 691 -23.60 -1.06 -11.50
CA LEU A 691 -23.56 -0.47 -10.17
C LEU A 691 -23.69 -1.58 -9.13
N ILE A 692 -22.81 -1.55 -8.13
CA ILE A 692 -23.00 -2.31 -6.89
C ILE A 692 -23.41 -1.34 -5.79
N VAL A 693 -24.58 -1.54 -5.21
CA VAL A 693 -25.05 -0.78 -4.06
C VAL A 693 -24.77 -1.60 -2.80
N HIS A 694 -23.90 -1.08 -1.94
CA HIS A 694 -23.67 -1.63 -0.61
C HIS A 694 -24.78 -1.09 0.31
N ALA A 695 -25.72 -1.96 0.69
CA ALA A 695 -26.90 -1.60 1.48
C ALA A 695 -27.06 -2.53 2.69
N PHE A 696 -25.92 -3.02 3.22
CA PHE A 696 -25.89 -3.91 4.37
C PHE A 696 -25.33 -3.15 5.56
N ASP A 697 -26.23 -2.54 6.34
CA ASP A 697 -25.90 -1.62 7.42
C ASP A 697 -25.86 -2.33 8.77
N ARG A 698 -26.66 -3.39 8.92
CA ARG A 698 -26.78 -4.16 10.17
C ARG A 698 -25.46 -4.71 10.69
N ALA A 699 -25.19 -4.44 11.96
CA ALA A 699 -23.99 -4.87 12.67
C ALA A 699 -24.11 -6.32 13.19
N THR A 700 -23.91 -7.31 12.31
CA THR A 700 -23.96 -8.75 12.66
C THR A 700 -22.55 -9.35 12.82
N THR A 701 -22.41 -10.38 13.67
CA THR A 701 -21.16 -11.16 13.80
C THR A 701 -20.78 -11.80 12.47
N GLY A 702 -19.57 -11.50 11.98
CA GLY A 702 -19.10 -11.93 10.66
C GLY A 702 -19.27 -10.87 9.57
N ASN A 703 -20.02 -9.78 9.81
CA ASN A 703 -20.08 -8.63 8.91
C ASN A 703 -18.78 -7.80 9.00
N GLY A 704 -17.92 -7.92 8.00
CA GLY A 704 -16.68 -7.15 7.87
C GLY A 704 -16.81 -5.84 7.09
N TYR A 705 -18.02 -5.52 6.60
CA TYR A 705 -18.29 -4.43 5.64
C TYR A 705 -17.36 -4.48 4.42
N ASP A 706 -16.95 -5.69 4.03
CA ASP A 706 -16.01 -5.98 2.95
C ASP A 706 -16.60 -6.92 1.88
N PHE A 707 -17.87 -7.28 1.99
CA PHE A 707 -18.54 -8.26 1.13
C PHE A 707 -18.55 -7.89 -0.35
N ILE A 708 -18.47 -6.59 -0.65
CA ILE A 708 -18.35 -6.10 -2.02
C ILE A 708 -17.17 -6.74 -2.76
N ARG A 709 -16.11 -7.17 -2.05
CA ARG A 709 -14.94 -7.84 -2.65
C ARG A 709 -15.28 -9.15 -3.35
N PHE A 710 -16.28 -9.85 -2.86
CA PHE A 710 -16.72 -11.12 -3.41
C PHE A 710 -17.54 -10.94 -4.68
N ILE A 711 -18.42 -9.95 -4.68
CA ILE A 711 -19.38 -9.69 -5.76
C ILE A 711 -18.73 -8.93 -6.91
N ALA A 712 -17.94 -7.90 -6.59
CA ALA A 712 -17.19 -7.13 -7.58
C ALA A 712 -16.25 -8.02 -8.38
N LYS A 713 -15.56 -8.98 -7.74
CA LYS A 713 -14.69 -9.92 -8.45
C LYS A 713 -15.44 -10.77 -9.46
N GLY A 714 -16.61 -11.33 -9.08
CA GLY A 714 -17.44 -12.13 -9.98
C GLY A 714 -17.97 -11.36 -11.19
N ILE A 715 -18.41 -10.11 -10.98
CA ILE A 715 -18.89 -9.23 -12.06
C ILE A 715 -17.74 -8.86 -13.01
N HIS A 716 -16.58 -8.51 -12.46
CA HIS A 716 -15.41 -8.13 -13.26
C HIS A 716 -14.92 -9.28 -14.14
N LEU A 717 -14.85 -10.49 -13.58
CA LEU A 717 -14.49 -11.71 -14.33
C LEU A 717 -15.48 -12.03 -15.46
N SER A 718 -16.73 -11.58 -15.33
CA SER A 718 -17.76 -11.72 -16.37
C SER A 718 -17.73 -10.59 -17.42
N GLY A 719 -16.72 -9.71 -17.35
CA GLY A 719 -16.53 -8.58 -18.28
C GLY A 719 -17.30 -7.31 -17.90
N GLY A 720 -18.03 -7.30 -16.77
CA GLY A 720 -18.75 -6.14 -16.28
C GLY A 720 -17.79 -5.04 -15.78
N LYS A 721 -18.13 -3.78 -16.06
CA LYS A 721 -17.40 -2.62 -15.53
C LYS A 721 -18.10 -2.14 -14.27
N ILE A 722 -17.37 -2.12 -13.16
CA ILE A 722 -17.95 -1.91 -11.83
C ILE A 722 -17.77 -0.48 -11.41
N GLU A 723 -18.85 0.09 -10.90
CA GLU A 723 -18.87 1.25 -10.01
C GLU A 723 -19.66 0.84 -8.78
N SER A 724 -19.44 1.52 -7.66
CA SER A 724 -20.19 1.20 -6.44
C SER A 724 -20.43 2.41 -5.56
N CYS A 725 -21.45 2.30 -4.73
CA CYS A 725 -21.83 3.34 -3.79
C CYS A 725 -22.52 2.74 -2.56
N SER A 726 -22.56 3.53 -1.49
CA SER A 726 -23.46 3.34 -0.36
C SER A 726 -24.92 3.46 -0.81
N ASN A 727 -25.87 2.82 -0.14
CA ASN A 727 -27.31 3.06 -0.32
C ASN A 727 -27.69 4.54 -0.11
N GLU A 728 -27.08 5.27 0.84
CA GLU A 728 -27.39 6.70 1.01
C GLU A 728 -26.94 7.59 -0.15
N ALA A 729 -26.04 7.11 -1.02
CA ALA A 729 -25.69 7.82 -2.25
C ALA A 729 -26.79 7.70 -3.31
N VAL A 730 -27.58 6.61 -3.27
CA VAL A 730 -28.75 6.43 -4.14
C VAL A 730 -29.91 7.29 -3.65
N THR A 731 -30.17 7.30 -2.34
CA THR A 731 -31.28 8.08 -1.75
C THR A 731 -31.01 9.59 -1.85
N SER A 732 -29.76 10.04 -1.66
CA SER A 732 -29.37 11.44 -1.85
C SER A 732 -29.39 11.91 -3.30
N GLY A 733 -29.44 10.97 -4.26
CA GLY A 733 -29.36 11.24 -5.70
C GLY A 733 -27.94 11.48 -6.21
N THR A 734 -26.91 11.23 -5.41
CA THR A 734 -25.51 11.24 -5.88
C THR A 734 -25.27 10.14 -6.92
N PHE A 735 -25.97 9.01 -6.82
CA PHE A 735 -26.03 7.96 -7.83
C PHE A 735 -27.45 7.76 -8.34
N ASN A 736 -27.62 7.79 -9.65
CA ASN A 736 -28.88 7.50 -10.31
C ASN A 736 -28.81 6.09 -10.93
N LEU A 737 -29.71 5.21 -10.52
CA LEU A 737 -29.75 3.82 -11.00
C LEU A 737 -29.87 3.74 -12.54
N ASN A 738 -30.56 4.72 -13.16
CA ASN A 738 -30.76 4.76 -14.61
C ASN A 738 -29.49 5.06 -15.42
N ASP A 739 -28.37 5.43 -14.77
CA ASP A 739 -27.08 5.63 -15.42
C ASP A 739 -26.35 4.29 -15.69
N PHE A 740 -26.92 3.17 -15.22
CA PHE A 740 -26.28 1.86 -15.22
C PHE A 740 -27.12 0.82 -15.98
N ASP A 741 -26.43 0.00 -16.76
CA ASP A 741 -27.06 -1.10 -17.51
C ASP A 741 -27.59 -2.18 -16.57
N ARG A 742 -26.95 -2.32 -15.40
CA ARG A 742 -27.26 -3.32 -14.37
C ARG A 742 -27.01 -2.76 -12.98
N VAL A 743 -27.87 -3.12 -12.03
CA VAL A 743 -27.74 -2.76 -10.62
C VAL A 743 -27.76 -4.02 -9.78
N TYR A 744 -26.72 -4.20 -8.94
CA TYR A 744 -26.59 -5.27 -7.97
C TYR A 744 -26.73 -4.67 -6.57
N TRP A 745 -27.75 -5.10 -5.84
CA TRP A 745 -28.09 -4.57 -4.52
C TRP A 745 -27.79 -5.62 -3.45
N ILE A 746 -26.88 -5.31 -2.53
CA ILE A 746 -26.37 -6.25 -1.52
C ILE A 746 -26.98 -5.91 -0.17
N LEU A 747 -27.75 -6.83 0.39
CA LEU A 747 -28.43 -6.64 1.69
C LEU A 747 -27.83 -7.47 2.82
N GLY A 748 -27.00 -8.49 2.56
CA GLY A 748 -26.51 -9.34 3.64
C GLY A 748 -27.64 -9.98 4.45
N ASP A 749 -27.66 -9.77 5.77
CA ASP A 749 -28.75 -10.15 6.67
C ASP A 749 -29.57 -8.97 7.21
N GLU A 750 -29.72 -7.94 6.36
CA GLU A 750 -30.63 -6.83 6.61
C GLU A 750 -32.05 -7.34 6.88
N SER A 751 -32.72 -6.76 7.88
CA SER A 751 -34.04 -7.22 8.35
C SER A 751 -34.79 -6.05 9.01
N THR A 752 -35.92 -6.33 9.68
CA THR A 752 -36.85 -5.31 10.22
C THR A 752 -36.21 -4.29 11.19
N VAL A 753 -35.02 -4.58 11.72
CA VAL A 753 -34.31 -3.67 12.66
C VAL A 753 -33.72 -2.46 11.95
N ASP A 754 -33.14 -2.63 10.76
CA ASP A 754 -32.50 -1.53 10.01
C ASP A 754 -33.18 -1.23 8.65
N GLU A 755 -34.35 -1.86 8.40
CA GLU A 755 -35.29 -1.63 7.28
C GLU A 755 -34.75 -2.09 5.90
N THR A 756 -35.25 -3.23 5.42
CA THR A 756 -34.95 -3.76 4.09
C THR A 756 -35.67 -2.94 3.03
N PHE A 757 -34.95 -2.08 2.30
CA PHE A 757 -35.48 -1.09 1.38
C PHE A 757 -36.44 -0.08 2.02
N ASN A 758 -35.93 1.09 2.37
CA ASN A 758 -36.81 2.20 2.76
C ASN A 758 -37.64 2.73 1.58
N THR A 759 -38.66 3.52 1.89
CA THR A 759 -39.59 4.07 0.88
C THR A 759 -38.87 4.81 -0.27
N THR A 760 -37.78 5.53 0.01
CA THR A 760 -37.03 6.27 -1.03
C THR A 760 -36.31 5.32 -1.97
N GLU A 761 -35.70 4.26 -1.44
CA GLU A 761 -35.00 3.24 -2.22
C GLU A 761 -35.99 2.47 -3.11
N GLN A 762 -37.14 2.09 -2.58
CA GLN A 762 -38.21 1.44 -3.36
C GLN A 762 -38.62 2.29 -4.56
N ILE A 763 -38.81 3.61 -4.37
CA ILE A 763 -39.14 4.54 -5.46
C ILE A 763 -38.05 4.55 -6.55
N LYS A 764 -36.76 4.54 -6.15
CA LYS A 764 -35.64 4.52 -7.11
C LYS A 764 -35.59 3.22 -7.90
N VAL A 765 -35.77 2.07 -7.24
CA VAL A 765 -35.80 0.75 -7.88
C VAL A 765 -37.00 0.64 -8.83
N ILE A 766 -38.20 1.08 -8.41
CA ILE A 766 -39.40 1.12 -9.25
C ILE A 766 -39.13 1.94 -10.52
N SER A 767 -38.55 3.14 -10.37
CA SER A 767 -38.24 4.00 -11.51
C SER A 767 -37.23 3.34 -12.48
N TYR A 768 -36.23 2.63 -11.95
CA TYR A 768 -35.23 1.91 -12.73
C TYR A 768 -35.86 0.77 -13.53
N LEU A 769 -36.66 -0.09 -12.88
CA LEU A 769 -37.33 -1.22 -13.51
C LEU A 769 -38.35 -0.77 -14.58
N ARG A 770 -39.11 0.31 -14.33
CA ARG A 770 -40.04 0.88 -15.32
C ARG A 770 -39.34 1.40 -16.59
N SER A 771 -38.05 1.74 -16.47
CA SER A 771 -37.22 2.26 -17.56
C SER A 771 -36.47 1.15 -18.31
N GLY A 772 -36.76 -0.13 -18.01
CA GLY A 772 -36.12 -1.30 -18.62
C GLY A 772 -34.81 -1.72 -17.94
N GLY A 773 -34.60 -1.33 -16.68
CA GLY A 773 -33.41 -1.68 -15.92
C GLY A 773 -33.28 -3.18 -15.63
N ASN A 774 -32.03 -3.62 -15.41
CA ASN A 774 -31.69 -4.99 -15.01
C ASN A 774 -31.25 -4.99 -13.53
N PHE A 775 -32.11 -5.51 -12.66
CA PHE A 775 -31.93 -5.43 -11.22
C PHE A 775 -31.63 -6.80 -10.61
N PHE A 776 -30.58 -6.90 -9.82
CA PHE A 776 -30.27 -8.06 -9.01
C PHE A 776 -30.27 -7.66 -7.54
N VAL A 777 -30.90 -8.47 -6.69
CA VAL A 777 -30.86 -8.30 -5.23
C VAL A 777 -30.67 -9.65 -4.54
N SER A 778 -29.87 -9.65 -3.47
CA SER A 778 -29.66 -10.82 -2.63
C SER A 778 -29.52 -10.45 -1.16
N GLY A 779 -30.09 -11.28 -0.29
CA GLY A 779 -30.00 -11.16 1.16
C GLY A 779 -30.87 -12.22 1.83
N SER A 780 -30.55 -12.54 3.09
CA SER A 780 -31.49 -13.24 3.98
C SER A 780 -32.50 -12.22 4.51
N GLU A 781 -33.78 -12.59 4.56
CA GLU A 781 -34.89 -11.81 5.16
C GLU A 781 -35.55 -10.70 4.31
N ILE A 782 -35.27 -10.65 3.00
CA ILE A 782 -35.96 -9.76 2.05
C ILE A 782 -37.48 -9.93 2.10
N GLY A 783 -37.97 -11.16 2.00
CA GLY A 783 -39.38 -11.50 2.04
C GLY A 783 -39.97 -11.42 3.45
N TRP A 784 -39.21 -11.82 4.47
CA TRP A 784 -39.65 -11.68 5.86
C TRP A 784 -39.97 -10.22 6.17
N ASP A 785 -39.06 -9.31 5.82
CA ASP A 785 -39.23 -7.89 6.12
C ASP A 785 -40.28 -7.24 5.22
N LEU A 786 -40.17 -7.35 3.89
CA LEU A 786 -41.06 -6.64 2.97
C LEU A 786 -42.47 -7.22 2.84
N ASP A 787 -42.66 -8.54 3.00
CA ASP A 787 -43.97 -9.18 2.80
C ASP A 787 -44.58 -9.71 4.11
N SER A 788 -43.82 -10.36 4.99
CA SER A 788 -44.38 -10.87 6.25
C SER A 788 -44.60 -9.76 7.28
N LYS A 789 -43.63 -8.86 7.46
CA LYS A 789 -43.68 -7.75 8.43
C LYS A 789 -44.01 -6.40 7.80
N GLY A 790 -43.84 -6.29 6.48
CA GLY A 790 -43.94 -5.04 5.75
C GLY A 790 -45.33 -4.42 5.70
N THR A 791 -45.33 -3.13 5.44
CA THR A 791 -46.49 -2.30 5.19
C THR A 791 -47.20 -2.69 3.88
N THR A 792 -48.35 -2.07 3.61
CA THR A 792 -49.04 -2.25 2.32
C THR A 792 -48.16 -1.82 1.14
N ALA A 793 -47.33 -0.78 1.31
CA ALA A 793 -46.42 -0.32 0.26
C ALA A 793 -45.30 -1.33 0.00
N ASP A 794 -44.73 -1.92 1.06
CA ASP A 794 -43.67 -2.93 0.97
C ASP A 794 -44.17 -4.19 0.25
N LYS A 795 -45.38 -4.65 0.61
CA LYS A 795 -46.05 -5.77 -0.04
C LYS A 795 -46.30 -5.51 -1.52
N GLU A 796 -46.74 -4.31 -1.86
CA GLU A 796 -46.93 -3.91 -3.26
C GLU A 796 -45.58 -3.91 -4.00
N PHE A 797 -44.53 -3.37 -3.38
CA PHE A 797 -43.19 -3.35 -3.96
C PHE A 797 -42.65 -4.76 -4.26
N ILE A 798 -42.58 -5.65 -3.26
CA ILE A 798 -42.02 -6.99 -3.43
C ILE A 798 -42.85 -7.84 -4.42
N ARG A 799 -44.18 -7.75 -4.38
CA ARG A 799 -45.06 -8.56 -5.25
C ARG A 799 -45.12 -8.05 -6.68
N SER A 800 -45.12 -6.73 -6.89
CA SER A 800 -45.28 -6.14 -8.23
C SER A 800 -43.96 -5.92 -8.96
N TYR A 801 -42.87 -5.69 -8.22
CA TYR A 801 -41.55 -5.32 -8.77
C TYR A 801 -40.45 -6.35 -8.50
N LEU A 802 -40.41 -6.99 -7.32
CA LEU A 802 -39.51 -8.13 -7.10
C LEU A 802 -40.12 -9.48 -7.51
N LYS A 803 -41.41 -9.48 -7.88
CA LYS A 803 -42.14 -10.61 -8.49
C LYS A 803 -42.19 -11.86 -7.60
N CYS A 804 -42.15 -11.67 -6.30
CA CYS A 804 -42.24 -12.75 -5.33
C CYS A 804 -43.06 -12.38 -4.09
N TYR A 805 -43.42 -13.38 -3.31
CA TYR A 805 -44.00 -13.21 -1.97
C TYR A 805 -43.38 -14.25 -1.01
N PHE A 806 -43.46 -13.95 0.29
CA PHE A 806 -42.83 -14.74 1.35
C PHE A 806 -43.59 -16.04 1.65
N VAL A 807 -42.86 -17.14 1.81
CA VAL A 807 -43.43 -18.44 2.19
C VAL A 807 -43.00 -18.86 3.59
N ALA A 808 -41.70 -18.80 3.86
CA ALA A 808 -41.10 -19.26 5.11
C ALA A 808 -39.75 -18.57 5.35
N ASP A 809 -39.43 -18.39 6.63
CA ASP A 809 -38.26 -17.64 7.14
C ASP A 809 -36.95 -18.45 7.00
N ALA A 810 -37.11 -19.76 6.89
CA ALA A 810 -36.09 -20.72 6.50
C ALA A 810 -36.78 -21.96 5.91
N PRO A 811 -36.07 -22.81 5.15
CA PRO A 811 -36.58 -24.13 4.80
C PRO A 811 -37.06 -24.88 6.06
N ASN A 812 -38.28 -25.41 6.01
CA ASN A 812 -38.95 -26.04 7.16
C ASN A 812 -39.14 -25.13 8.39
N ASN A 813 -39.08 -23.80 8.24
CA ASN A 813 -39.12 -22.82 9.33
C ASN A 813 -38.13 -23.13 10.47
N THR A 814 -36.97 -23.69 10.13
CA THR A 814 -35.96 -24.08 11.11
C THR A 814 -34.62 -23.41 10.80
N ALA A 815 -34.15 -22.59 11.74
CA ALA A 815 -32.90 -21.84 11.63
C ALA A 815 -31.70 -22.76 11.34
N GLY A 816 -30.88 -22.41 10.34
CA GLY A 816 -29.65 -23.11 10.02
C GLY A 816 -29.84 -24.58 9.64
N SER A 817 -31.02 -24.94 9.13
CA SER A 817 -31.33 -26.31 8.74
C SER A 817 -30.76 -26.69 7.37
N ILE A 818 -30.64 -25.73 6.45
CA ILE A 818 -30.13 -25.95 5.10
C ILE A 818 -29.18 -24.80 4.72
N TYR A 819 -27.97 -25.17 4.29
CA TYR A 819 -26.91 -24.25 3.83
C TYR A 819 -26.54 -24.47 2.35
N ARG A 820 -27.49 -24.99 1.56
CA ARG A 820 -27.27 -25.40 0.18
C ARG A 820 -28.42 -25.02 -0.74
N ALA A 821 -28.08 -24.58 -1.94
CA ALA A 821 -29.02 -24.32 -3.02
C ALA A 821 -28.60 -25.04 -4.31
N GLU A 822 -29.57 -25.39 -5.15
CA GLU A 822 -29.37 -26.03 -6.45
C GLU A 822 -30.28 -25.44 -7.51
N GLY A 823 -29.79 -25.40 -8.75
CA GLY A 823 -30.55 -24.91 -9.89
C GLY A 823 -31.73 -25.83 -10.21
N VAL A 824 -32.82 -25.24 -10.68
CA VAL A 824 -33.94 -25.97 -11.29
C VAL A 824 -33.68 -26.01 -12.80
N ASN A 825 -33.78 -27.20 -13.42
CA ASN A 825 -33.42 -27.39 -14.82
C ASN A 825 -34.34 -26.62 -15.77
N GLU A 826 -33.97 -25.39 -16.10
CA GLU A 826 -34.59 -24.53 -17.11
C GLU A 826 -33.57 -24.12 -18.17
N ILE A 827 -34.03 -23.86 -19.41
CA ILE A 827 -33.17 -23.54 -20.57
C ILE A 827 -32.20 -22.39 -20.28
N ASN A 828 -32.66 -21.35 -19.58
CA ASN A 828 -31.84 -20.16 -19.27
C ASN A 828 -30.83 -20.37 -18.13
N TRP A 829 -30.99 -21.43 -17.34
CA TRP A 829 -30.23 -21.68 -16.11
C TRP A 829 -29.53 -23.05 -16.11
N GLN A 830 -29.41 -23.70 -17.28
CA GLN A 830 -28.73 -24.98 -17.42
C GLN A 830 -27.26 -24.89 -16.95
N GLY A 831 -26.83 -25.93 -16.25
CA GLY A 831 -25.46 -26.09 -15.73
C GLY A 831 -25.22 -25.47 -14.35
N LEU A 832 -26.22 -24.88 -13.69
CA LEU A 832 -26.10 -24.47 -12.28
C LEU A 832 -25.91 -25.69 -11.38
N VAL A 833 -24.74 -25.79 -10.76
CA VAL A 833 -24.41 -26.84 -9.80
C VAL A 833 -24.94 -26.53 -8.39
N THR A 834 -25.17 -27.58 -7.61
CA THR A 834 -25.42 -27.44 -6.17
C THR A 834 -24.25 -26.72 -5.52
N HIS A 835 -24.55 -25.76 -4.66
CA HIS A 835 -23.56 -24.93 -3.99
C HIS A 835 -23.96 -24.62 -2.56
N TRP A 836 -22.99 -24.15 -1.79
CA TRP A 836 -23.14 -23.87 -0.37
C TRP A 836 -23.13 -22.36 -0.13
N PHE A 837 -23.82 -21.94 0.94
CA PHE A 837 -23.70 -20.60 1.52
C PHE A 837 -23.31 -20.73 2.99
N ASP A 838 -22.59 -19.73 3.52
CA ASP A 838 -21.81 -19.86 4.76
C ASP A 838 -22.68 -20.11 6.01
N ASP A 839 -22.22 -21.05 6.83
CA ASP A 839 -22.75 -21.41 8.14
C ASP A 839 -22.00 -20.68 9.28
N GLY A 840 -21.18 -19.69 8.93
CA GLY A 840 -20.33 -18.90 9.82
C GLY A 840 -18.92 -19.44 9.97
N THR A 841 -18.54 -20.47 9.20
CA THR A 841 -17.22 -21.11 9.28
C THR A 841 -16.27 -20.71 8.14
N HIS A 842 -16.75 -19.99 7.12
CA HIS A 842 -15.96 -19.63 5.93
C HIS A 842 -15.63 -18.14 5.83
N GLY A 843 -15.70 -17.42 6.96
CA GLY A 843 -15.24 -16.04 7.07
C GLY A 843 -16.23 -14.99 6.57
N THR A 844 -17.49 -15.35 6.40
CA THR A 844 -18.61 -14.41 6.22
C THR A 844 -19.64 -14.58 7.36
N ILE A 845 -20.88 -14.16 7.16
CA ILE A 845 -21.96 -14.32 8.14
C ILE A 845 -22.52 -15.75 8.13
N ASN A 846 -23.07 -16.18 9.28
CA ASN A 846 -23.86 -17.42 9.35
C ASN A 846 -25.28 -17.15 8.87
N VAL A 847 -25.65 -17.65 7.69
CA VAL A 847 -26.97 -17.44 7.09
C VAL A 847 -27.99 -18.40 7.71
N ARG A 848 -28.46 -18.09 8.93
CA ARG A 848 -29.39 -18.95 9.66
C ARG A 848 -30.82 -18.90 9.12
N TRP A 849 -31.21 -17.81 8.46
CA TRP A 849 -32.59 -17.54 8.03
C TRP A 849 -32.66 -17.18 6.53
N PRO A 850 -32.37 -18.15 5.64
CA PRO A 850 -32.48 -17.92 4.22
C PRO A 850 -33.96 -18.01 3.78
N ASP A 851 -34.49 -16.95 3.17
CA ASP A 851 -35.90 -16.82 2.81
C ASP A 851 -36.37 -17.79 1.74
N VAL A 852 -37.50 -18.45 2.00
CA VAL A 852 -38.22 -19.23 1.01
C VAL A 852 -39.24 -18.34 0.30
N LEU A 853 -39.06 -18.19 -1.00
CA LEU A 853 -39.85 -17.28 -1.84
C LEU A 853 -40.76 -18.04 -2.81
N ARG A 854 -41.88 -17.42 -3.20
CA ARG A 854 -42.73 -17.92 -4.28
C ARG A 854 -42.82 -16.92 -5.43
N PRO A 855 -42.69 -17.36 -6.70
CA PRO A 855 -42.91 -16.46 -7.82
C PRO A 855 -44.39 -16.06 -7.94
N ILE A 856 -44.63 -14.81 -8.34
CA ILE A 856 -45.96 -14.26 -8.65
C ILE A 856 -45.87 -13.26 -9.79
N ASN A 857 -47.00 -12.89 -10.39
CA ASN A 857 -47.10 -11.80 -11.38
C ASN A 857 -46.14 -11.97 -12.58
N GLY A 858 -45.98 -13.22 -13.04
CA GLY A 858 -45.12 -13.60 -14.15
C GLY A 858 -43.70 -14.01 -13.76
N GLY A 859 -43.32 -13.92 -12.47
CA GLY A 859 -42.04 -14.44 -12.00
C GLY A 859 -41.91 -15.95 -12.18
N THR A 860 -40.66 -16.42 -12.21
CA THR A 860 -40.29 -17.84 -12.35
C THR A 860 -39.21 -18.20 -11.33
N GLY A 861 -39.33 -19.37 -10.70
CA GLY A 861 -38.31 -19.87 -9.78
C GLY A 861 -37.22 -20.63 -10.51
N PHE A 862 -35.96 -20.20 -10.37
CA PHE A 862 -34.82 -20.85 -11.05
C PHE A 862 -33.91 -21.62 -10.10
N MET A 863 -34.10 -21.47 -8.80
CA MET A 863 -33.24 -22.05 -7.78
C MET A 863 -34.04 -22.48 -6.56
N LYS A 864 -33.69 -23.63 -6.00
CA LYS A 864 -34.34 -24.19 -4.80
C LYS A 864 -33.28 -24.57 -3.76
N TYR A 865 -33.71 -24.69 -2.50
CA TYR A 865 -32.86 -25.24 -1.46
C TYR A 865 -32.65 -26.75 -1.67
N TYR A 866 -31.46 -27.24 -1.37
CA TYR A 866 -31.12 -28.66 -1.60
C TYR A 866 -32.03 -29.57 -0.78
N GLY A 867 -32.67 -30.54 -1.46
CA GLY A 867 -33.63 -31.44 -0.82
C GLY A 867 -34.99 -30.80 -0.48
N TYR A 868 -35.24 -29.56 -0.89
CA TYR A 868 -36.52 -28.87 -0.73
C TYR A 868 -37.36 -28.99 -2.02
N ASP A 869 -38.65 -29.26 -1.89
CA ASP A 869 -39.57 -29.39 -3.03
C ASP A 869 -39.91 -28.01 -3.60
N THR A 870 -39.87 -27.86 -4.93
CA THR A 870 -40.30 -26.63 -5.63
C THR A 870 -41.79 -26.30 -5.41
N LEU A 871 -42.61 -27.30 -5.05
CA LEU A 871 -43.98 -27.07 -4.59
C LEU A 871 -44.04 -26.29 -3.27
N ASN A 872 -42.97 -26.28 -2.47
CA ASN A 872 -42.90 -25.59 -1.18
C ASN A 872 -42.19 -24.22 -1.26
N GLY A 873 -41.61 -23.86 -2.40
CA GLY A 873 -41.00 -22.55 -2.65
C GLY A 873 -39.62 -22.67 -3.28
N PHE A 874 -38.97 -21.52 -3.44
CA PHE A 874 -37.71 -21.36 -4.16
C PHE A 874 -36.73 -20.52 -3.35
N ALA A 875 -35.44 -20.74 -3.59
CA ALA A 875 -34.34 -19.94 -3.06
C ALA A 875 -34.01 -18.74 -3.97
N GLY A 876 -34.44 -18.79 -5.24
CA GLY A 876 -34.21 -17.73 -6.21
C GLY A 876 -35.33 -17.60 -7.24
N ILE A 877 -35.74 -16.35 -7.50
CA ILE A 877 -36.78 -15.96 -8.45
C ILE A 877 -36.21 -15.02 -9.50
N TYR A 878 -36.66 -15.13 -10.74
CA TYR A 878 -36.38 -14.15 -11.78
C TYR A 878 -37.64 -13.73 -12.53
N PHE A 879 -37.60 -12.57 -13.18
CA PHE A 879 -38.62 -12.12 -14.12
C PHE A 879 -37.98 -11.27 -15.21
N SER A 880 -38.59 -11.32 -16.39
CA SER A 880 -38.26 -10.45 -17.52
C SER A 880 -39.56 -10.06 -18.22
N GLY A 881 -39.79 -8.76 -18.39
CA GLY A 881 -40.98 -8.24 -19.05
C GLY A 881 -41.27 -6.80 -18.67
N ILE A 882 -42.47 -6.33 -19.04
CA ILE A 882 -42.90 -4.97 -18.74
C ILE A 882 -43.39 -4.90 -17.29
N PHE A 883 -42.79 -3.99 -16.50
CA PHE A 883 -43.21 -3.72 -15.12
C PHE A 883 -44.41 -2.77 -15.06
N PRO A 884 -45.21 -2.80 -13.97
CA PRO A 884 -46.36 -1.90 -13.84
C PRO A 884 -45.96 -0.43 -13.95
N GLY A 885 -46.59 0.28 -14.90
CA GLY A 885 -46.30 1.69 -15.22
C GLY A 885 -45.05 1.92 -16.09
N GLY A 886 -44.39 0.86 -16.57
CA GLY A 886 -43.29 0.93 -17.54
C GLY A 886 -43.75 0.66 -18.97
N THR A 887 -42.93 1.03 -19.94
CA THR A 887 -43.17 0.78 -21.37
C THR A 887 -42.03 0.00 -22.05
N VAL A 888 -40.93 -0.22 -21.33
CA VAL A 888 -39.76 -0.96 -21.80
C VAL A 888 -39.61 -2.22 -20.94
N PRO A 889 -39.36 -3.40 -21.54
CA PRO A 889 -39.05 -4.60 -20.77
C PRO A 889 -37.80 -4.40 -19.91
N GLY A 890 -37.90 -4.77 -18.64
CA GLY A 890 -36.77 -4.86 -17.72
C GLY A 890 -36.66 -6.25 -17.12
N SER A 891 -35.66 -6.46 -16.26
CA SER A 891 -35.43 -7.75 -15.63
C SER A 891 -35.15 -7.61 -14.14
N VAL A 892 -35.59 -8.60 -13.35
CA VAL A 892 -35.24 -8.72 -11.94
C VAL A 892 -34.81 -10.14 -11.59
N ILE A 893 -33.81 -10.28 -10.73
CA ILE A 893 -33.42 -11.52 -10.06
C ILE A 893 -33.36 -11.25 -8.55
N VAL A 894 -33.96 -12.15 -7.77
CA VAL A 894 -33.99 -12.14 -6.30
C VAL A 894 -33.40 -13.45 -5.78
N LEU A 895 -32.46 -13.38 -4.84
CA LEU A 895 -32.00 -14.52 -4.05
C LEU A 895 -32.37 -14.34 -2.58
N GLY A 896 -33.00 -15.35 -1.98
CA GLY A 896 -33.37 -15.38 -0.56
C GLY A 896 -32.21 -15.67 0.39
N TYR A 897 -30.98 -15.57 -0.10
CA TYR A 897 -29.77 -15.66 0.71
C TYR A 897 -28.69 -14.75 0.12
N PRO A 898 -27.73 -14.27 0.92
CA PRO A 898 -26.73 -13.31 0.44
C PRO A 898 -25.69 -13.99 -0.45
N ILE A 899 -25.52 -13.50 -1.68
CA ILE A 899 -24.64 -14.11 -2.69
C ILE A 899 -23.16 -14.08 -2.31
N GLU A 900 -22.75 -13.11 -1.50
CA GLU A 900 -21.41 -12.94 -0.94
C GLU A 900 -20.98 -14.14 -0.08
N THR A 901 -21.94 -14.81 0.56
CA THR A 901 -21.71 -15.97 1.44
C THR A 901 -21.54 -17.27 0.67
N VAL A 902 -21.76 -17.28 -0.65
CA VAL A 902 -21.62 -18.49 -1.46
C VAL A 902 -20.17 -18.94 -1.53
N TYR A 903 -19.96 -20.23 -1.27
CA TYR A 903 -18.66 -20.89 -1.33
C TYR A 903 -18.75 -22.26 -2.04
N PRO A 904 -17.63 -22.77 -2.59
CA PRO A 904 -16.35 -22.09 -2.78
C PRO A 904 -16.44 -20.93 -3.79
N GLU A 905 -15.45 -20.03 -3.77
CA GLU A 905 -15.41 -18.81 -4.59
C GLU A 905 -15.71 -19.08 -6.08
N ILE A 906 -15.21 -20.19 -6.63
CA ILE A 906 -15.40 -20.53 -8.04
C ILE A 906 -16.89 -20.67 -8.39
N THR A 907 -17.68 -21.20 -7.47
CA THR A 907 -19.12 -21.40 -7.66
C THR A 907 -19.89 -20.10 -7.54
N ARG A 908 -19.49 -19.23 -6.62
CA ARG A 908 -20.03 -17.86 -6.53
C ARG A 908 -19.77 -17.08 -7.81
N ASN A 909 -18.53 -17.11 -8.32
CA ASN A 909 -18.16 -16.44 -9.57
C ASN A 909 -18.95 -17.02 -10.76
N TYR A 910 -19.15 -18.33 -10.79
CA TYR A 910 -19.97 -18.97 -11.82
C TYR A 910 -21.44 -18.52 -11.76
N LEU A 911 -22.03 -18.47 -10.57
CA LEU A 911 -23.40 -17.97 -10.39
C LEU A 911 -23.53 -16.51 -10.81
N MET A 912 -22.57 -15.65 -10.45
CA MET A 912 -22.51 -14.26 -10.92
C MET A 912 -22.41 -14.16 -12.46
N SER A 913 -21.66 -15.05 -13.10
CA SER A 913 -21.58 -15.09 -14.57
C SER A 913 -22.92 -15.45 -15.22
N LYS A 914 -23.69 -16.36 -14.62
CA LYS A 914 -25.02 -16.74 -15.10
C LYS A 914 -26.03 -15.60 -14.95
N ILE A 915 -25.97 -14.87 -13.84
CA ILE A 915 -26.76 -13.64 -13.62
C ILE A 915 -26.42 -12.60 -14.70
N SER A 916 -25.13 -12.40 -14.99
CA SER A 916 -24.67 -11.50 -16.06
C SER A 916 -25.24 -11.91 -17.42
N VAL A 917 -25.12 -13.19 -17.79
CA VAL A 917 -25.62 -13.74 -19.07
C VAL A 917 -27.13 -13.60 -19.19
N PHE A 918 -27.88 -13.80 -18.10
CA PHE A 918 -29.32 -13.60 -18.09
C PHE A 918 -29.68 -12.15 -18.47
N PHE A 919 -28.99 -11.15 -17.92
CA PHE A 919 -29.22 -9.75 -18.27
C PHE A 919 -28.80 -9.41 -19.71
N ASP A 920 -27.77 -10.07 -20.26
CA ASP A 920 -27.34 -9.89 -21.65
C ASP A 920 -28.35 -10.43 -22.67
N ASN A 921 -29.01 -11.55 -22.36
CA ASN A 921 -29.89 -12.23 -23.31
C ASN A 921 -31.27 -11.57 -23.48
N ILE A 922 -31.60 -10.54 -22.68
CA ILE A 922 -32.96 -10.01 -22.53
C ILE A 922 -33.09 -8.54 -22.92
N SER A 923 -31.99 -7.83 -23.19
CA SER A 923 -32.06 -6.41 -23.55
C SER A 923 -32.81 -6.20 -24.88
N PRO A 924 -33.88 -5.36 -24.92
CA PRO A 924 -34.43 -4.90 -26.20
C PRO A 924 -33.32 -4.11 -26.91
N VAL A 925 -33.15 -4.38 -28.20
CA VAL A 925 -32.32 -3.54 -29.08
C VAL A 925 -32.84 -2.10 -28.95
N ARG A 926 -32.20 -1.28 -28.10
CA ARG A 926 -32.34 0.17 -28.19
C ARG A 926 -31.80 0.52 -29.57
N GLU A 927 -32.66 1.08 -30.43
CA GLU A 927 -32.22 1.72 -31.66
C GLU A 927 -31.18 2.78 -31.30
N SER A 928 -29.91 2.38 -31.38
CA SER A 928 -28.81 3.31 -31.50
C SER A 928 -29.04 4.03 -32.81
N GLN A 929 -29.25 5.34 -32.72
CA GLN A 929 -29.15 6.24 -33.85
C GLN A 929 -27.97 5.81 -34.71
N THR A 930 -28.26 5.52 -35.97
CA THR A 930 -27.28 5.33 -37.03
C THR A 930 -26.31 6.51 -37.07
N GLN A 931 -25.09 6.30 -36.56
CA GLN A 931 -23.83 6.37 -37.33
C GLN A 931 -22.62 6.53 -36.39
N SER A 932 -21.87 5.45 -36.20
CA SER A 932 -20.41 5.45 -36.34
C SER A 932 -19.96 3.99 -36.49
N GLY A 933 -18.97 3.73 -37.35
CA GLY A 933 -18.73 2.43 -38.00
C GLY A 933 -18.57 1.22 -37.07
N VAL A 934 -19.11 0.08 -37.50
CA VAL A 934 -18.70 -1.24 -37.01
C VAL A 934 -17.24 -1.40 -37.41
N ASP A 935 -16.33 -1.53 -36.45
CA ASP A 935 -14.91 -1.83 -36.71
C ASP A 935 -14.64 -3.33 -36.54
N TYR A 936 -13.54 -3.79 -37.15
CA TYR A 936 -13.09 -5.17 -36.97
C TYR A 936 -12.72 -5.46 -35.51
N GLN A 937 -13.21 -6.57 -34.95
CA GLN A 937 -12.94 -6.93 -33.55
C GLN A 937 -12.68 -8.44 -33.37
N LEU A 938 -11.68 -8.78 -32.54
CA LEU A 938 -11.46 -10.14 -32.03
C LEU A 938 -11.75 -10.16 -30.53
N MET A 939 -12.71 -10.98 -30.10
CA MET A 939 -13.11 -11.11 -28.70
C MET A 939 -12.24 -12.14 -27.98
N GLN A 940 -12.21 -12.05 -26.65
CA GLN A 940 -11.55 -13.03 -25.79
C GLN A 940 -12.26 -14.40 -25.91
N ASN A 941 -11.50 -15.50 -26.02
CA ASN A 941 -12.07 -16.84 -26.09
C ASN A 941 -12.77 -17.16 -24.76
N PHE A 942 -13.89 -17.88 -24.83
CA PHE A 942 -14.65 -18.27 -23.65
C PHE A 942 -15.04 -19.75 -23.72
N PRO A 943 -14.79 -20.54 -22.66
CA PRO A 943 -14.12 -20.16 -21.41
C PRO A 943 -12.62 -19.83 -21.59
N ASN A 944 -12.02 -19.08 -20.67
CA ASN A 944 -10.56 -18.88 -20.55
C ASN A 944 -10.18 -18.62 -19.07
N PRO A 945 -9.58 -19.57 -18.35
CA PRO A 945 -9.05 -20.84 -18.85
C PRO A 945 -10.16 -21.79 -19.31
N PHE A 946 -9.88 -22.64 -20.28
CA PHE A 946 -10.80 -23.68 -20.75
C PHE A 946 -10.25 -25.07 -20.54
N ASN A 947 -11.15 -26.04 -20.44
CA ASN A 947 -10.83 -27.46 -20.51
C ASN A 947 -11.43 -28.02 -21.81
N TYR A 948 -10.62 -28.73 -22.60
CA TYR A 948 -10.99 -29.40 -23.86
C TYR A 948 -11.45 -28.49 -25.01
N SER A 949 -12.42 -27.58 -24.82
CA SER A 949 -12.91 -26.69 -25.88
C SER A 949 -13.19 -25.25 -25.44
N THR A 950 -13.12 -24.32 -26.39
CA THR A 950 -13.44 -22.90 -26.21
C THR A 950 -14.07 -22.31 -27.48
N SER A 951 -14.92 -21.30 -27.31
CA SER A 951 -15.42 -20.49 -28.43
C SER A 951 -14.57 -19.24 -28.63
N ILE A 952 -14.25 -18.91 -29.88
CA ILE A 952 -13.64 -17.65 -30.29
C ILE A 952 -14.65 -16.84 -31.11
N LYS A 953 -14.95 -15.63 -30.65
CA LYS A 953 -15.90 -14.72 -31.31
C LYS A 953 -15.16 -13.56 -31.98
N TYR A 954 -15.63 -13.14 -33.15
CA TYR A 954 -15.08 -12.00 -33.89
C TYR A 954 -16.16 -11.27 -34.68
N GLU A 955 -15.94 -9.98 -34.95
CA GLU A 955 -16.87 -9.12 -35.69
C GLU A 955 -16.17 -8.51 -36.90
N LEU A 956 -16.85 -8.54 -38.04
CA LEU A 956 -16.36 -8.04 -39.32
C LEU A 956 -17.13 -6.78 -39.71
N LYS A 957 -16.39 -5.70 -39.99
CA LYS A 957 -16.93 -4.43 -40.50
C LYS A 957 -17.62 -4.59 -41.86
N GLU A 958 -17.06 -5.44 -42.70
CA GLU A 958 -17.49 -5.70 -44.07
C GLU A 958 -17.21 -7.18 -44.42
N ASP A 959 -17.61 -7.60 -45.62
CA ASP A 959 -17.35 -8.95 -46.10
C ASP A 959 -15.84 -9.15 -46.29
N ALA A 960 -15.27 -10.18 -45.64
CA ALA A 960 -13.82 -10.41 -45.61
C ALA A 960 -13.46 -11.89 -45.73
N SER A 961 -12.30 -12.18 -46.33
CA SER A 961 -11.64 -13.48 -46.23
C SER A 961 -10.95 -13.58 -44.88
N VAL A 962 -11.41 -14.50 -44.03
CA VAL A 962 -10.95 -14.64 -42.64
C VAL A 962 -10.16 -15.94 -42.47
N SER A 963 -9.01 -15.85 -41.80
CA SER A 963 -8.28 -17.01 -41.27
C SER A 963 -8.01 -16.83 -39.78
N LEU A 964 -8.24 -17.88 -38.99
CA LEU A 964 -7.91 -17.93 -37.57
C LEU A 964 -6.82 -18.97 -37.31
N MET A 965 -5.73 -18.51 -36.71
CA MET A 965 -4.57 -19.34 -36.37
C MET A 965 -4.39 -19.38 -34.86
N ILE A 966 -3.93 -20.50 -34.33
CA ILE A 966 -3.56 -20.66 -32.92
C ILE A 966 -2.10 -21.05 -32.84
N TYR A 967 -1.41 -20.43 -31.89
CA TYR A 967 0.01 -20.58 -31.63
C TYR A 967 0.22 -21.09 -30.20
N ASN A 968 1.22 -21.94 -30.00
CA ASN A 968 1.72 -22.26 -28.66
C ASN A 968 2.62 -21.12 -28.12
N SER A 969 3.12 -21.27 -26.89
CA SER A 969 3.99 -20.28 -26.24
C SER A 969 5.35 -20.06 -26.92
N LEU A 970 5.74 -20.95 -27.85
CA LEU A 970 6.95 -20.82 -28.67
C LEU A 970 6.67 -20.09 -30.01
N GLY A 971 5.41 -19.77 -30.31
CA GLY A 971 4.98 -19.12 -31.55
C GLY A 971 4.77 -20.10 -32.71
N GLU A 972 4.76 -21.42 -32.47
CA GLU A 972 4.46 -22.42 -33.49
C GLU A 972 2.95 -22.52 -33.72
N ILE A 973 2.51 -22.61 -34.98
CA ILE A 973 1.08 -22.76 -35.32
C ILE A 973 0.64 -24.18 -35.01
N ILE A 974 -0.39 -24.32 -34.19
CA ILE A 974 -0.97 -25.60 -33.78
C ILE A 974 -2.40 -25.81 -34.29
N TYR A 975 -3.10 -24.75 -34.69
CA TYR A 975 -4.41 -24.83 -35.35
C TYR A 975 -4.54 -23.73 -36.39
N ASN A 976 -5.18 -24.02 -37.52
CA ASN A 976 -5.45 -23.08 -38.60
C ASN A 976 -6.83 -23.38 -39.21
N SER A 977 -7.74 -22.41 -39.22
CA SER A 977 -9.08 -22.57 -39.80
C SER A 977 -9.10 -22.57 -41.33
N GLY A 978 -7.97 -22.25 -41.99
CA GLY A 978 -7.94 -21.90 -43.41
C GLY A 978 -8.56 -20.52 -43.68
N GLU A 979 -8.39 -20.02 -44.90
CA GLU A 979 -9.06 -18.79 -45.36
C GLU A 979 -10.49 -19.10 -45.82
N ALA A 980 -11.48 -18.37 -45.28
CA ALA A 980 -12.88 -18.50 -45.67
C ALA A 980 -13.55 -17.13 -45.79
N ALA A 981 -14.33 -16.92 -46.85
CA ALA A 981 -15.15 -15.73 -47.00
C ALA A 981 -16.28 -15.70 -45.95
N LYS A 982 -16.40 -14.58 -45.23
CA LYS A 982 -17.42 -14.35 -44.19
C LYS A 982 -18.08 -12.99 -44.44
N HIS A 983 -19.40 -12.96 -44.31
CA HIS A 983 -20.16 -11.71 -44.43
C HIS A 983 -19.94 -10.78 -43.23
N ARG A 984 -20.19 -9.48 -43.40
CA ARG A 984 -20.20 -8.49 -42.31
C ARG A 984 -21.04 -8.95 -41.10
N GLY A 985 -20.59 -8.61 -39.89
CA GLY A 985 -21.27 -8.94 -38.63
C GLY A 985 -20.47 -9.92 -37.75
N ARG A 986 -21.14 -10.46 -36.73
CA ARG A 986 -20.53 -11.32 -35.71
C ARG A 986 -20.48 -12.78 -36.14
N HIS A 987 -19.36 -13.42 -35.83
CA HIS A 987 -19.09 -14.83 -36.08
C HIS A 987 -18.52 -15.49 -34.83
N GLU A 988 -18.73 -16.80 -34.72
CA GLU A 988 -18.23 -17.64 -33.63
C GLU A 988 -17.61 -18.92 -34.21
N LEU A 989 -16.47 -19.31 -33.66
CA LEU A 989 -15.76 -20.54 -34.00
C LEU A 989 -15.46 -21.32 -32.72
N GLU A 990 -15.99 -22.53 -32.62
CA GLU A 990 -15.61 -23.47 -31.56
C GLU A 990 -14.26 -24.13 -31.91
N VAL A 991 -13.36 -24.17 -30.94
CA VAL A 991 -12.04 -24.80 -31.05
C VAL A 991 -11.93 -25.89 -29.98
N LYS A 992 -11.56 -27.10 -30.42
CA LYS A 992 -11.23 -28.23 -29.53
C LYS A 992 -9.73 -28.43 -29.49
N MET A 993 -9.18 -28.61 -28.29
CA MET A 993 -7.74 -28.71 -28.02
C MET A 993 -7.39 -29.88 -27.09
N ASP A 994 -8.16 -30.97 -27.21
CA ASP A 994 -8.06 -32.17 -26.37
C ASP A 994 -6.65 -32.80 -26.40
N GLU A 995 -5.92 -32.63 -27.50
CA GLU A 995 -4.61 -33.26 -27.74
C GLU A 995 -3.42 -32.38 -27.32
N TYR A 996 -3.64 -31.13 -26.89
CA TYR A 996 -2.57 -30.20 -26.56
C TYR A 996 -2.31 -30.12 -25.04
N PRO A 997 -1.06 -29.89 -24.59
CA PRO A 997 -0.75 -29.82 -23.15
C PRO A 997 -1.36 -28.58 -22.49
N SER A 998 -1.63 -28.62 -21.19
CA SER A 998 -2.03 -27.42 -20.45
C SER A 998 -0.95 -26.35 -20.56
N GLY A 999 -1.35 -25.10 -20.79
CA GLY A 999 -0.40 -24.03 -21.08
C GLY A 999 -1.04 -22.82 -21.71
N VAL A 1000 -0.20 -21.80 -21.92
CA VAL A 1000 -0.59 -20.56 -22.60
C VAL A 1000 -0.47 -20.73 -24.10
N TYR A 1001 -1.53 -20.33 -24.79
CA TYR A 1001 -1.63 -20.28 -26.23
C TYR A 1001 -2.06 -18.88 -26.67
N PHE A 1002 -1.89 -18.58 -27.94
CA PHE A 1002 -2.33 -17.33 -28.55
C PHE A 1002 -3.15 -17.65 -29.79
N TYR A 1003 -4.24 -16.95 -30.04
CA TYR A 1003 -4.98 -17.07 -31.28
C TYR A 1003 -5.03 -15.73 -31.99
N GLN A 1004 -4.84 -15.76 -33.31
CA GLN A 1004 -4.79 -14.62 -34.20
C GLN A 1004 -5.86 -14.76 -35.27
N ILE A 1005 -6.62 -13.70 -35.48
CA ILE A 1005 -7.45 -13.55 -36.67
C ILE A 1005 -6.71 -12.70 -37.70
N LYS A 1006 -6.84 -13.06 -38.97
CA LYS A 1006 -6.56 -12.21 -40.12
C LYS A 1006 -7.84 -12.11 -40.94
N ALA A 1007 -8.29 -10.90 -41.24
CA ALA A 1007 -9.44 -10.65 -42.10
C ALA A 1007 -9.02 -9.69 -43.21
N ASN A 1008 -9.11 -10.13 -44.47
CA ASN A 1008 -8.83 -9.33 -45.66
C ASN A 1008 -10.15 -8.96 -46.32
N ALA A 1009 -10.48 -7.67 -46.37
CA ALA A 1009 -11.72 -7.19 -46.96
C ALA A 1009 -11.86 -7.60 -48.44
N ILE A 1010 -13.06 -8.00 -48.85
CA ILE A 1010 -13.36 -8.38 -50.23
C ILE A 1010 -13.81 -7.12 -50.98
N GLY A 1011 -12.98 -6.65 -51.93
CA GLY A 1011 -13.31 -5.52 -52.81
C GLY A 1011 -12.67 -4.19 -52.42
N ASN A 1012 -11.91 -4.11 -51.32
CA ASN A 1012 -11.04 -2.98 -51.00
C ASN A 1012 -9.65 -3.49 -50.49
N LYS A 1013 -8.78 -2.62 -49.98
CA LYS A 1013 -7.42 -2.97 -49.50
C LYS A 1013 -7.28 -3.07 -47.98
N ASP A 1014 -8.39 -3.04 -47.24
CA ASP A 1014 -8.37 -3.08 -45.78
C ASP A 1014 -8.03 -4.50 -45.30
N PHE A 1015 -7.13 -4.59 -44.33
CA PHE A 1015 -6.74 -5.84 -43.68
C PHE A 1015 -6.70 -5.65 -42.17
N PHE A 1016 -7.23 -6.62 -41.43
CA PHE A 1016 -7.31 -6.63 -39.98
C PHE A 1016 -6.57 -7.83 -39.42
N VAL A 1017 -5.67 -7.59 -38.47
CA VAL A 1017 -4.98 -8.65 -37.73
C VAL A 1017 -5.06 -8.35 -36.24
N SER A 1018 -5.52 -9.31 -35.45
CA SER A 1018 -5.63 -9.16 -33.99
C SER A 1018 -5.28 -10.48 -33.31
N THR A 1019 -4.59 -10.42 -32.16
CA THR A 1019 -4.13 -11.58 -31.41
C THR A 1019 -4.57 -11.50 -29.95
N LYS A 1020 -4.99 -12.62 -29.37
CA LYS A 1020 -5.42 -12.74 -27.98
C LYS A 1020 -4.83 -13.99 -27.33
N LYS A 1021 -4.69 -13.98 -26.01
CA LYS A 1021 -4.10 -15.07 -25.21
C LYS A 1021 -5.20 -16.01 -24.74
N MET A 1022 -4.99 -17.32 -24.76
CA MET A 1022 -5.87 -18.30 -24.14
C MET A 1022 -5.08 -19.28 -23.27
N LEU A 1023 -5.70 -19.85 -22.24
CA LEU A 1023 -5.10 -20.76 -21.28
C LEU A 1023 -5.88 -22.08 -21.29
N LEU A 1024 -5.22 -23.16 -21.71
CA LEU A 1024 -5.76 -24.51 -21.62
C LEU A 1024 -5.35 -25.11 -20.27
N VAL A 1025 -6.32 -25.60 -19.50
CA VAL A 1025 -6.11 -26.28 -18.20
C VAL A 1025 -6.87 -27.60 -18.25
N LYS A 1026 -6.14 -28.72 -18.13
CA LYS A 1026 -6.70 -30.07 -18.16
C LYS A 1026 -7.06 -30.54 -16.76
#